data_AF-A0A6N7XD89-F1
#
_entry.id   AF-A0A6N7XD89-F1
#
_cell.length_a   1.000
_cell.length_b   1.000
_cell.length_c   1.000
_cell.angle_alpha   90.00
_cell.angle_beta   90.00
_cell.angle_gamma   90.00
#
_symmetry.space_group_name_H-M   'P 1'
#
loop_
_entity.id
_entity.type
_entity.pdbx_description
1 polymer ?
#
loop_
_entity_poly.entity_id
_entity_poly.type
_entity_poly.pdbx_seq_one_letter_code
_entity_poly.pdbx_strand_id
1 'polypeptide(L)'
;MQNVRKKLTLILLLTMLINVFSVYRIDASSNTLYSNQDYSNNNQEISKTISQEFTEELKNQILKNMLNPQNINIPDFPTEDSNESPKKGDDIIDGLKKQLGVDSKGETASKKESEASDKSDVKKADDMDITKSKDNSQTVFVSVTKIWEDDDDILPNEDTRHFSDLEIILHRKVNGEDDIEFNSKSKPVIIKYNDDEAKSWNHIFRGMDEFDADGNMYEYYIQGDESFKIEKKYSELELNPLDESMLRGLTPRAVRGNLPNLKYVTPDTVYEKTHYYKQNPLGIIGGFHLVGFNSVETRAHTNGNILTDTLKYISNFGTNNLPEVSYFRHLNINSEGFKSTSVPHGSRLVVGDGVNVGVKTNPNNPSVIEAWTFENKKVDSPGYYSGNELWKDTNTKFIDLSKVRRDSEDISRQLSGYKDIYSVPDYHDQNQQKITVQNPDDVSVYNWNHNGFKTNGYNVDIHGFEKGKNGSLIINVDMRGHQSFVMPGSTYYYSNGTQANIAEVTEWEDGNTIWNFYDSSKPDKIFRGKINNSRAAIGIIMAPGATVDLTANFNGTVVANDIIVTAESHRTDFTGKSIDYPADFHFTKTDVKKHGLPNAVFELRYEDGRIVDLKDSDGNSIGNEVKSDSRGKLSFYKLTTGVYYLHEKRAPDGYQKIDGRIIKIRVDTESKIKEITVINNLFNKNDNTITNIEIPVIPKTRVEIHKKWIDSDGNVIDKEKLKNLSVKVRLKRKIGNDVDYGFNKYESIHLKYDNDWKAEISELEIYNESGRAYTYYIEEYDIPISFTEDSSKSNKEWVANEYENAFVFTLVNKAKKVVYPNTGGMGAVTVIVIGMLISLMGIYIKMRAYY
;
A
#
# COMPACT_ATOMS: atom_id res chain seq x y z
N MET A 1 50.32 -50.40 18.72
CA MET A 1 49.88 -49.01 18.48
C MET A 1 50.54 -48.31 17.29
N GLN A 2 51.83 -48.52 16.97
CA GLN A 2 52.44 -47.89 15.76
C GLN A 2 51.92 -48.42 14.41
N ASN A 3 51.54 -49.70 14.30
CA ASN A 3 50.93 -50.24 13.07
C ASN A 3 49.47 -49.82 12.84
N VAL A 4 48.77 -49.41 13.90
CA VAL A 4 47.38 -48.89 13.79
C VAL A 4 47.40 -47.44 13.33
N ARG A 5 48.34 -46.63 13.85
CA ARG A 5 48.56 -45.25 13.36
C ARG A 5 48.97 -45.22 11.88
N LYS A 6 49.84 -46.12 11.42
CA LYS A 6 50.22 -46.20 10.00
C LYS A 6 49.07 -46.59 9.06
N LYS A 7 48.18 -47.49 9.50
CA LYS A 7 46.98 -47.86 8.72
C LYS A 7 45.93 -46.75 8.69
N LEU A 8 45.73 -46.03 9.80
CA LEU A 8 44.81 -44.90 9.85
C LEU A 8 45.27 -43.75 8.94
N THR A 9 46.57 -43.44 8.92
CA THR A 9 47.13 -42.40 8.04
C THR A 9 47.05 -42.79 6.57
N LEU A 10 47.23 -44.08 6.23
CA LEU A 10 47.10 -44.58 4.86
C LEU A 10 45.64 -44.55 4.36
N ILE A 11 44.67 -44.83 5.24
CA ILE A 11 43.24 -44.77 4.93
C ILE A 11 42.79 -43.31 4.72
N LEU A 12 43.26 -42.37 5.57
CA LEU A 12 43.02 -40.94 5.41
C LEU A 12 43.64 -40.34 4.13
N LEU A 13 44.81 -40.84 3.73
CA LEU A 13 45.45 -40.45 2.46
C LEU A 13 44.71 -41.03 1.25
N LEU A 14 44.20 -42.27 1.33
CA LEU A 14 43.41 -42.85 0.25
C LEU A 14 42.04 -42.17 0.09
N THR A 15 41.37 -41.80 1.19
CA THR A 15 40.08 -41.09 1.12
C THR A 15 40.23 -39.65 0.62
N MET A 16 41.34 -38.98 0.96
CA MET A 16 41.67 -37.68 0.34
C MET A 16 41.99 -37.82 -1.16
N LEU A 17 42.69 -38.87 -1.60
CA LEU A 17 42.93 -39.11 -3.03
C LEU A 17 41.63 -39.42 -3.79
N ILE A 18 40.73 -40.23 -3.23
CA ILE A 18 39.46 -40.59 -3.87
C ILE A 18 38.55 -39.35 -4.05
N ASN A 19 38.53 -38.44 -3.06
CA ASN A 19 37.76 -37.19 -3.15
C ASN A 19 38.37 -36.15 -4.11
N VAL A 20 39.68 -36.22 -4.38
CA VAL A 20 40.33 -35.35 -5.38
C VAL A 20 40.11 -35.89 -6.80
N PHE A 21 40.01 -37.21 -6.98
CA PHE A 21 39.78 -37.83 -8.30
C PHE A 21 38.30 -37.90 -8.72
N SER A 22 37.34 -37.78 -7.79
CA SER A 22 35.91 -37.70 -8.12
C SER A 22 35.46 -36.35 -8.69
N VAL A 23 36.31 -35.31 -8.60
CA VAL A 23 36.01 -33.95 -9.09
C VAL A 23 36.59 -33.67 -10.49
N TYR A 24 37.45 -34.54 -11.03
CA TYR A 24 38.03 -34.37 -12.37
C TYR A 24 38.04 -35.68 -13.18
N ARG A 25 36.98 -35.92 -13.94
CA ARG A 25 37.07 -36.67 -15.20
C ARG A 25 36.18 -36.02 -16.26
N ILE A 26 36.84 -35.30 -17.17
CA ILE A 26 36.37 -35.10 -18.54
C ILE A 26 36.83 -36.35 -19.29
N ASP A 27 35.90 -37.10 -19.88
CA ASP A 27 36.26 -38.09 -20.89
C ASP A 27 35.73 -37.61 -22.25
N ALA A 28 36.68 -37.28 -23.13
CA ALA A 28 36.45 -36.90 -24.50
C ALA A 28 36.42 -38.16 -25.35
N SER A 29 35.27 -38.82 -25.47
CA SER A 29 34.87 -39.61 -26.65
C SER A 29 33.57 -40.38 -26.42
N SER A 30 32.46 -39.88 -26.95
CA SER A 30 31.43 -40.71 -27.61
C SER A 30 30.32 -39.84 -28.18
N ASN A 31 30.18 -39.90 -29.50
CA ASN A 31 28.90 -39.66 -30.14
C ASN A 31 27.95 -40.82 -29.75
N THR A 32 26.66 -40.48 -29.53
CA THR A 32 25.45 -41.32 -29.40
C THR A 32 24.89 -41.64 -28.00
N LEU A 33 23.55 -41.49 -27.91
CA LEU A 33 22.65 -41.51 -26.74
C LEU A 33 22.50 -42.88 -26.07
N TYR A 34 22.34 -42.90 -24.72
CA TYR A 34 21.47 -43.82 -23.98
C TYR A 34 20.90 -43.17 -22.69
N SER A 35 19.78 -43.73 -22.22
CA SER A 35 18.77 -43.21 -21.26
C SER A 35 19.20 -43.07 -19.80
N ASN A 36 18.62 -42.05 -19.13
CA ASN A 36 18.98 -41.56 -17.80
C ASN A 36 18.34 -42.33 -16.61
N GLN A 37 18.17 -43.65 -16.71
CA GLN A 37 17.46 -44.45 -15.68
C GLN A 37 18.36 -45.41 -14.86
N ASP A 38 19.64 -45.59 -15.23
CA ASP A 38 20.60 -46.44 -14.47
C ASP A 38 21.62 -45.67 -13.62
N TYR A 39 21.64 -44.33 -13.70
CA TYR A 39 22.55 -43.50 -12.89
C TYR A 39 22.00 -43.14 -11.49
N SER A 40 20.68 -43.33 -11.27
CA SER A 40 20.01 -43.06 -9.99
C SER A 40 20.12 -44.22 -9.00
N ASN A 41 20.22 -45.47 -9.47
CA ASN A 41 20.12 -46.64 -8.58
C ASN A 41 21.44 -46.97 -7.86
N ASN A 42 22.60 -46.81 -8.50
CA ASN A 42 23.90 -47.10 -7.86
C ASN A 42 24.31 -46.07 -6.78
N ASN A 43 23.91 -44.80 -6.93
CA ASN A 43 24.16 -43.79 -5.90
C ASN A 43 23.20 -43.92 -4.71
N GLN A 44 21.98 -44.42 -4.91
CA GLN A 44 21.06 -44.76 -3.81
C GLN A 44 21.49 -46.03 -3.06
N GLU A 45 22.10 -47.02 -3.71
CA GLU A 45 22.61 -48.24 -3.04
C GLU A 45 23.87 -48.00 -2.20
N ILE A 46 24.80 -47.16 -2.69
CA ILE A 46 26.01 -46.78 -1.95
C ILE A 46 25.65 -45.87 -0.76
N SER A 47 24.69 -44.95 -0.94
CA SER A 47 24.18 -44.11 0.15
C SER A 47 23.38 -44.89 1.20
N LYS A 48 22.60 -45.92 0.80
CA LYS A 48 21.92 -46.83 1.75
C LYS A 48 22.90 -47.68 2.55
N THR A 49 23.97 -48.19 1.92
CA THR A 49 24.96 -49.05 2.58
C THR A 49 25.79 -48.26 3.60
N ILE A 50 26.17 -47.02 3.27
CA ILE A 50 26.94 -46.14 4.17
C ILE A 50 26.07 -45.64 5.34
N SER A 51 24.78 -45.35 5.13
CA SER A 51 23.86 -44.99 6.22
C SER A 51 23.50 -46.17 7.14
N GLN A 52 23.49 -47.42 6.65
CA GLN A 52 23.21 -48.59 7.47
C GLN A 52 24.38 -49.02 8.36
N GLU A 53 25.63 -48.95 7.88
CA GLU A 53 26.82 -49.25 8.70
C GLU A 53 27.06 -48.20 9.80
N PHE A 54 26.80 -46.91 9.52
CA PHE A 54 26.99 -45.83 10.49
C PHE A 54 25.95 -45.84 11.63
N THR A 55 24.75 -46.35 11.36
CA THR A 55 23.65 -46.40 12.34
C THR A 55 23.79 -47.57 13.30
N GLU A 56 24.37 -48.70 12.87
CA GLU A 56 24.61 -49.87 13.73
C GLU A 56 25.82 -49.71 14.65
N GLU A 57 26.86 -48.98 14.22
CA GLU A 57 28.03 -48.69 15.08
C GLU A 57 27.69 -47.65 16.17
N LEU A 58 26.83 -46.67 15.86
CA LEU A 58 26.32 -45.69 16.82
C LEU A 58 25.31 -46.32 17.81
N LYS A 59 24.43 -47.23 17.33
CA LYS A 59 23.54 -48.03 18.21
C LYS A 59 24.33 -48.91 19.17
N ASN A 60 25.40 -49.57 18.71
CA ASN A 60 26.22 -50.45 19.56
C ASN A 60 27.08 -49.68 20.58
N GLN A 61 27.43 -48.42 20.32
CA GLN A 61 28.08 -47.54 21.32
C GLN A 61 27.10 -47.03 22.37
N ILE A 62 25.87 -46.70 21.99
CA ILE A 62 24.81 -46.25 22.91
C ILE A 62 24.34 -47.42 23.81
N LEU A 63 24.23 -48.63 23.27
CA LEU A 63 23.84 -49.83 24.03
C LEU A 63 24.91 -50.29 25.04
N LYS A 64 26.20 -50.01 24.75
CA LYS A 64 27.33 -50.28 25.68
C LYS A 64 27.37 -49.31 26.87
N ASN A 65 26.87 -48.09 26.71
CA ASN A 65 26.83 -47.08 27.76
C ASN A 65 25.55 -47.18 28.63
N MET A 66 24.51 -47.85 28.14
CA MET A 66 23.25 -48.08 28.88
C MET A 66 23.24 -49.36 29.75
N LEU A 67 24.27 -50.21 29.66
CA LEU A 67 24.37 -51.48 30.39
C LEU A 67 25.67 -51.57 31.21
N ASN A 68 25.79 -50.79 32.28
CA ASN A 68 26.61 -51.21 33.42
C ASN A 68 26.04 -50.70 34.76
N PRO A 69 25.51 -51.59 35.63
CA PRO A 69 24.82 -51.23 36.87
C PRO A 69 25.74 -51.35 38.10
N GLN A 70 26.01 -50.25 38.80
CA GLN A 70 26.44 -50.24 40.21
C GLN A 70 26.06 -48.89 40.87
N ASN A 71 24.83 -48.76 41.38
CA ASN A 71 24.55 -48.71 42.83
C ASN A 71 23.09 -48.32 43.12
N ILE A 72 22.49 -49.10 44.00
CA ILE A 72 21.11 -49.09 44.49
C ILE A 72 21.02 -48.22 45.75
N ASN A 73 19.94 -47.44 45.90
CA ASN A 73 19.08 -47.55 47.10
C ASN A 73 17.72 -46.83 46.94
N ILE A 74 16.66 -47.64 47.17
CA ILE A 74 15.23 -47.35 47.44
C ILE A 74 14.96 -48.20 48.72
N PRO A 75 14.04 -47.93 49.68
CA PRO A 75 12.63 -47.52 49.46
C PRO A 75 11.97 -46.70 50.62
N ASP A 76 10.68 -46.31 50.71
CA ASP A 76 9.37 -47.00 50.52
C ASP A 76 8.14 -46.03 50.48
N PHE A 77 7.15 -46.37 49.62
CA PHE A 77 5.65 -46.37 49.68
C PHE A 77 4.76 -45.17 50.18
N PRO A 78 3.42 -45.14 49.90
CA PRO A 78 2.58 -45.68 48.80
C PRO A 78 1.44 -44.72 48.26
N THR A 79 0.79 -45.15 47.15
CA THR A 79 -0.61 -45.03 46.58
C THR A 79 -1.65 -44.01 47.14
N GLU A 80 -2.67 -43.48 46.44
CA GLU A 80 -3.66 -44.10 45.52
C GLU A 80 -4.63 -43.02 44.89
N ASP A 81 -5.07 -43.29 43.66
CA ASP A 81 -6.35 -43.03 42.92
C ASP A 81 -7.38 -41.89 43.10
N SER A 82 -7.86 -41.46 41.91
CA SER A 82 -9.27 -41.32 41.43
C SER A 82 -10.02 -39.98 41.37
N ASN A 83 -10.86 -39.94 40.31
CA ASN A 83 -11.72 -38.89 39.76
C ASN A 83 -12.85 -38.38 40.68
N GLU A 84 -13.29 -37.12 40.48
CA GLU A 84 -14.66 -36.68 40.14
C GLU A 84 -14.91 -35.20 40.52
N SER A 85 -15.71 -34.51 39.70
CA SER A 85 -16.35 -33.21 39.98
C SER A 85 -17.85 -33.45 40.32
N PRO A 86 -18.72 -32.47 40.70
CA PRO A 86 -18.57 -31.14 41.32
C PRO A 86 -19.65 -30.82 42.43
N LYS A 87 -19.61 -29.57 42.97
CA LYS A 87 -20.71 -28.70 43.50
C LYS A 87 -20.93 -28.50 45.02
N LYS A 88 -20.90 -27.20 45.38
CA LYS A 88 -21.78 -26.35 46.24
C LYS A 88 -21.88 -26.52 47.78
N GLY A 89 -21.96 -25.35 48.45
CA GLY A 89 -22.48 -25.07 49.81
C GLY A 89 -21.48 -24.23 50.62
N ASP A 90 -21.69 -22.92 50.81
CA ASP A 90 -22.32 -22.24 51.98
C ASP A 90 -21.54 -22.54 53.29
N ASP A 91 -21.09 -21.63 54.17
CA ASP A 91 -21.65 -20.36 54.65
C ASP A 91 -20.67 -19.74 55.72
N ILE A 92 -21.00 -18.55 56.29
CA ILE A 92 -20.72 -18.09 57.71
C ILE A 92 -19.28 -17.51 58.01
N ILE A 93 -18.98 -16.29 58.56
CA ILE A 93 -19.56 -15.26 59.49
C ILE A 93 -18.90 -13.89 59.18
N ASP A 94 -19.61 -12.78 58.93
CA ASP A 94 -20.21 -11.73 59.82
C ASP A 94 -19.24 -10.81 60.61
N GLY A 95 -19.53 -9.50 60.61
CA GLY A 95 -18.70 -8.47 61.23
C GLY A 95 -19.09 -6.99 61.00
N LEU A 96 -20.34 -6.63 61.36
CA LEU A 96 -20.77 -5.31 61.87
C LEU A 96 -20.97 -4.09 60.92
N LYS A 97 -22.25 -3.88 60.55
CA LYS A 97 -23.12 -2.68 60.77
C LYS A 97 -22.46 -1.46 61.47
N LYS A 98 -22.77 -0.17 61.21
CA LYS A 98 -24.07 0.48 60.93
C LYS A 98 -23.87 2.00 60.68
N GLN A 99 -24.64 2.58 59.74
CA GLN A 99 -25.44 3.84 59.82
C GLN A 99 -24.74 5.19 60.17
N LEU A 100 -25.09 6.38 59.66
CA LEU A 100 -26.34 6.99 59.16
C LEU A 100 -26.02 8.42 58.63
N GLY A 101 -26.91 8.97 57.78
CA GLY A 101 -27.20 10.43 57.68
C GLY A 101 -26.45 11.18 56.58
N VAL A 102 -27.01 11.52 55.41
CA VAL A 102 -28.14 12.43 55.08
C VAL A 102 -27.75 13.92 55.00
N ASP A 103 -28.13 14.52 53.87
CA ASP A 103 -28.33 15.94 53.53
C ASP A 103 -27.10 16.85 53.29
N SER A 104 -27.17 17.92 52.49
CA SER A 104 -27.94 18.40 51.32
C SER A 104 -27.42 19.83 51.03
N LYS A 105 -27.79 20.42 49.87
CA LYS A 105 -27.60 21.83 49.42
C LYS A 105 -26.23 22.13 48.77
N GLY A 106 -26.11 22.82 47.64
CA GLY A 106 -27.05 23.59 46.82
C GLY A 106 -26.36 24.89 46.35
N GLU A 107 -26.36 25.16 45.03
CA GLU A 107 -26.31 26.48 44.34
C GLU A 107 -25.11 27.44 44.64
N THR A 108 -24.64 28.40 43.83
CA THR A 108 -24.99 29.04 42.53
C THR A 108 -23.80 29.88 42.01
N ALA A 109 -23.72 29.99 40.68
CA ALA A 109 -23.32 31.09 39.78
C ALA A 109 -22.44 32.33 40.19
N SER A 110 -21.56 32.73 39.25
CA SER A 110 -21.57 34.03 38.52
C SER A 110 -20.30 34.93 38.53
N LYS A 111 -19.78 35.16 37.31
CA LYS A 111 -19.24 36.39 36.65
C LYS A 111 -18.48 37.49 37.40
N LYS A 112 -17.35 37.92 36.81
CA LYS A 112 -17.03 39.24 36.18
C LYS A 112 -15.51 39.34 35.93
N GLU A 113 -15.01 39.50 34.69
CA GLU A 113 -14.74 40.78 33.98
C GLU A 113 -14.03 41.87 34.81
N SER A 114 -12.79 42.24 34.44
CA SER A 114 -12.49 43.44 33.61
C SER A 114 -11.03 43.92 33.74
N GLU A 115 -10.38 44.08 32.57
CA GLU A 115 -9.63 45.25 32.07
C GLU A 115 -8.27 45.75 32.63
N ALA A 116 -7.46 46.15 31.63
CA ALA A 116 -6.46 47.23 31.55
C ALA A 116 -5.07 46.98 32.20
N SER A 117 -3.93 47.42 31.64
CA SER A 117 -3.56 48.09 30.39
C SER A 117 -2.03 48.27 30.37
N ASP A 118 -1.44 48.30 29.17
CA ASP A 118 -0.26 49.10 28.76
C ASP A 118 1.07 49.02 29.53
N LYS A 119 2.15 48.64 28.81
CA LYS A 119 3.16 49.60 28.35
C LYS A 119 4.21 48.99 27.42
N SER A 120 4.63 49.83 26.49
CA SER A 120 5.66 49.73 25.45
C SER A 120 7.05 49.32 25.95
N ASP A 121 7.86 48.76 25.05
CA ASP A 121 9.05 49.48 24.54
C ASP A 121 9.71 48.78 23.33
N VAL A 122 10.04 49.62 22.36
CA VAL A 122 10.66 49.31 21.07
C VAL A 122 12.18 49.28 21.23
N LYS A 123 12.86 48.27 20.67
CA LYS A 123 14.25 48.39 20.21
C LYS A 123 14.42 47.85 18.79
N LYS A 124 15.03 48.72 17.98
CA LYS A 124 15.34 48.60 16.55
C LYS A 124 16.32 47.46 16.28
N ALA A 125 16.08 46.76 15.18
CA ALA A 125 17.02 45.90 14.51
C ALA A 125 17.86 46.73 13.53
N ASP A 126 19.18 46.62 13.64
CA ASP A 126 20.14 47.06 12.62
C ASP A 126 20.84 45.79 12.08
N ASP A 127 20.88 45.70 10.74
CA ASP A 127 21.74 44.91 9.86
C ASP A 127 22.23 43.51 10.28
N MET A 128 21.66 42.48 9.65
CA MET A 128 22.40 41.26 9.29
C MET A 128 22.11 40.86 7.83
N ASP A 129 23.10 41.17 7.01
CA ASP A 129 23.61 40.43 5.85
C ASP A 129 22.71 39.32 5.27
N ILE A 130 22.03 39.66 4.17
CA ILE A 130 21.24 38.72 3.36
C ILE A 130 22.18 38.12 2.32
N THR A 131 22.98 37.12 2.69
CA THR A 131 23.39 36.01 1.81
C THR A 131 24.11 34.90 2.59
N LYS A 132 23.48 33.71 2.65
CA LYS A 132 23.95 32.38 3.14
C LYS A 132 23.67 31.98 4.60
N SER A 133 22.58 31.24 4.79
CA SER A 133 22.51 29.89 5.39
C SER A 133 21.16 29.29 4.89
N LYS A 134 21.05 28.17 4.15
CA LYS A 134 21.47 26.79 4.41
C LYS A 134 21.34 26.41 5.87
N ASP A 135 20.11 26.18 6.30
CA ASP A 135 19.80 24.98 7.08
C ASP A 135 18.33 24.61 6.95
N ASN A 136 18.04 23.77 5.95
CA ASN A 136 16.77 23.05 5.83
C ASN A 136 17.11 21.55 5.70
N SER A 137 18.16 21.10 6.40
CA SER A 137 18.55 19.69 6.44
C SER A 137 17.62 18.97 7.42
N GLN A 138 16.50 18.47 6.90
CA GLN A 138 15.68 17.52 7.65
C GLN A 138 16.51 16.25 7.84
N THR A 139 16.91 15.97 9.08
CA THR A 139 17.58 14.71 9.39
C THR A 139 16.53 13.63 9.66
N VAL A 140 16.86 12.39 9.32
CA VAL A 140 16.02 11.20 9.49
C VAL A 140 16.68 10.22 10.46
N PHE A 141 15.86 9.37 11.04
CA PHE A 141 16.24 8.14 11.70
C PHE A 141 16.17 6.99 10.69
N VAL A 142 17.19 6.12 10.69
CA VAL A 142 17.19 4.90 9.89
C VAL A 142 17.18 3.72 10.84
N SER A 143 16.03 3.04 10.92
CA SER A 143 15.86 1.81 11.69
C SER A 143 16.21 0.61 10.83
N VAL A 144 17.04 -0.29 11.36
CA VAL A 144 17.46 -1.52 10.72
C VAL A 144 17.03 -2.69 11.60
N THR A 145 16.36 -3.67 11.02
CA THR A 145 15.89 -4.87 11.74
C THR A 145 16.23 -6.12 10.94
N LYS A 146 16.88 -7.10 11.57
CA LYS A 146 17.11 -8.43 10.96
C LYS A 146 15.84 -9.27 11.08
N ILE A 147 15.42 -9.86 9.97
CA ILE A 147 14.38 -10.89 9.97
C ILE A 147 15.07 -12.25 9.74
N TRP A 148 14.67 -13.25 10.50
CA TRP A 148 15.17 -14.62 10.39
C TRP A 148 14.06 -15.48 9.79
N GLU A 149 14.37 -16.25 8.76
CA GLU A 149 13.40 -17.06 8.00
C GLU A 149 13.92 -18.51 7.87
N ASP A 150 13.00 -19.48 7.86
CA ASP A 150 13.24 -20.90 7.58
C ASP A 150 12.13 -21.40 6.64
N ASP A 151 12.48 -21.91 5.45
CA ASP A 151 11.55 -22.34 4.40
C ASP A 151 10.37 -21.37 4.12
N ASP A 152 10.67 -20.07 3.98
CA ASP A 152 9.73 -18.95 3.74
C ASP A 152 8.83 -18.55 4.95
N ASP A 153 8.99 -19.16 6.13
CA ASP A 153 8.30 -18.77 7.36
C ASP A 153 9.22 -17.93 8.29
N ILE A 154 8.68 -16.83 8.86
CA ILE A 154 9.42 -15.96 9.80
C ILE A 154 9.60 -16.70 11.13
N LEU A 155 10.85 -16.84 11.57
CA LEU A 155 11.19 -17.44 12.86
C LEU A 155 10.77 -16.52 14.03
N PRO A 156 10.08 -17.05 15.05
CA PRO A 156 9.78 -16.32 16.29
C PRO A 156 11.05 -15.81 17.00
N ASN A 157 10.98 -14.64 17.62
CA ASN A 157 12.14 -14.03 18.28
C ASN A 157 12.81 -14.96 19.32
N GLU A 158 12.03 -15.73 20.07
CA GLU A 158 12.53 -16.68 21.08
C GLU A 158 13.44 -17.77 20.50
N ASP A 159 13.21 -18.19 19.25
CA ASP A 159 14.02 -19.22 18.57
C ASP A 159 15.38 -18.68 18.12
N THR A 160 15.54 -17.36 18.09
CA THR A 160 16.78 -16.68 17.70
C THR A 160 17.74 -16.45 18.87
N ARG A 161 17.36 -16.80 20.11
CA ARG A 161 18.13 -16.56 21.35
C ARG A 161 19.53 -17.15 21.38
N HIS A 162 19.81 -18.11 20.50
CA HIS A 162 21.08 -18.82 20.39
C HIS A 162 21.95 -18.33 19.24
N PHE A 163 21.45 -17.40 18.41
CA PHE A 163 22.19 -16.88 17.28
C PHE A 163 23.29 -15.93 17.74
N SER A 164 24.35 -15.85 16.93
CA SER A 164 25.49 -14.97 17.24
C SER A 164 25.15 -13.52 16.97
N ASP A 165 25.70 -12.62 17.77
CA ASP A 165 25.65 -11.16 17.55
C ASP A 165 26.06 -10.81 16.11
N LEU A 166 25.34 -9.88 15.48
CA LEU A 166 25.60 -9.43 14.12
C LEU A 166 26.20 -8.03 14.12
N GLU A 167 27.25 -7.85 13.34
CA GLU A 167 27.83 -6.54 13.06
C GLU A 167 27.24 -5.99 11.76
N ILE A 168 26.66 -4.79 11.82
CA ILE A 168 26.07 -4.08 10.67
C ILE A 168 26.77 -2.74 10.45
N ILE A 169 26.90 -2.33 9.19
CA ILE A 169 27.47 -1.03 8.80
C ILE A 169 26.47 -0.35 7.87
N LEU A 170 26.08 0.88 8.23
CA LEU A 170 25.14 1.68 7.43
C LEU A 170 25.86 2.42 6.31
N HIS A 171 25.42 2.20 5.09
CA HIS A 171 25.88 2.91 3.90
C HIS A 171 24.74 3.77 3.34
N ARG A 172 25.11 4.76 2.52
CA ARG A 172 24.17 5.55 1.73
C ARG A 172 24.66 5.78 0.30
N LYS A 173 23.73 6.05 -0.60
CA LYS A 173 23.94 6.41 -2.00
C LYS A 173 22.94 7.48 -2.43
N VAL A 174 23.23 8.20 -3.50
CA VAL A 174 22.33 9.21 -4.09
C VAL A 174 22.30 9.04 -5.60
N ASN A 175 21.10 9.05 -6.20
CA ASN A 175 20.91 8.80 -7.64
C ASN A 175 21.57 7.49 -8.14
N GLY A 176 21.68 6.49 -7.26
CA GLY A 176 22.30 5.20 -7.57
C GLY A 176 23.81 5.14 -7.39
N GLU A 177 24.50 6.24 -7.05
CA GLU A 177 25.95 6.27 -6.80
C GLU A 177 26.27 6.37 -5.29
N ASP A 178 27.24 5.59 -4.83
CA ASP A 178 27.64 5.55 -3.42
C ASP A 178 28.17 6.90 -2.92
N ASP A 179 27.72 7.33 -1.74
CA ASP A 179 28.35 8.43 -1.03
C ASP A 179 29.63 7.92 -0.36
N ILE A 180 30.73 7.98 -1.12
CA ILE A 180 32.05 7.51 -0.71
C ILE A 180 32.51 8.19 0.59
N GLU A 181 32.17 9.47 0.79
CA GLU A 181 32.60 10.20 1.98
C GLU A 181 31.88 9.72 3.24
N PHE A 182 30.56 9.50 3.17
CA PHE A 182 29.80 8.93 4.28
C PHE A 182 30.20 7.48 4.53
N ASN A 183 30.19 6.63 3.48
CA ASN A 183 30.41 5.20 3.59
C ASN A 183 31.80 4.84 4.13
N SER A 184 32.83 5.61 3.75
CA SER A 184 34.19 5.38 4.26
C SER A 184 34.37 5.76 5.74
N LYS A 185 33.47 6.56 6.30
CA LYS A 185 33.48 6.99 7.71
C LYS A 185 32.48 6.23 8.59
N SER A 186 31.57 5.46 8.00
CA SER A 186 30.60 4.64 8.71
C SER A 186 31.27 3.61 9.60
N LYS A 187 30.78 3.49 10.84
CA LYS A 187 31.32 2.55 11.84
C LYS A 187 30.40 1.35 12.02
N PRO A 188 30.96 0.15 12.29
CA PRO A 188 30.17 -1.02 12.62
C PRO A 188 29.41 -0.86 13.93
N VAL A 189 28.20 -1.42 13.95
CA VAL A 189 27.31 -1.49 15.11
C VAL A 189 26.88 -2.94 15.32
N ILE A 190 26.87 -3.38 16.58
CA ILE A 190 26.45 -4.74 16.95
C ILE A 190 24.95 -4.73 17.30
N ILE A 191 24.18 -5.58 16.62
CA ILE A 191 22.82 -5.97 17.01
C ILE A 191 22.82 -7.41 17.53
N LYS A 192 21.91 -7.72 18.44
CA LYS A 192 21.83 -9.02 19.09
C LYS A 192 20.43 -9.32 19.58
N TYR A 193 20.22 -10.58 19.97
CA TYR A 193 18.98 -11.02 20.60
C TYR A 193 18.64 -10.20 21.87
N ASN A 194 17.35 -9.93 22.04
CA ASN A 194 16.76 -9.36 23.25
C ASN A 194 15.40 -10.03 23.54
N ASP A 195 15.07 -10.20 24.83
CA ASP A 195 13.76 -10.72 25.24
C ASP A 195 12.60 -9.75 24.87
N ASP A 196 12.90 -8.45 24.75
CA ASP A 196 12.00 -7.46 24.17
C ASP A 196 12.12 -7.48 22.65
N GLU A 197 11.11 -8.03 21.97
CA GLU A 197 11.08 -8.20 20.51
C GLU A 197 11.33 -6.89 19.74
N ALA A 198 10.90 -5.74 20.27
CA ALA A 198 11.12 -4.44 19.65
C ALA A 198 12.60 -3.97 19.71
N LYS A 199 13.40 -4.58 20.61
CA LYS A 199 14.83 -4.29 20.78
C LYS A 199 15.73 -5.40 20.25
N SER A 200 15.16 -6.58 19.99
CA SER A 200 15.87 -7.73 19.47
C SER A 200 16.24 -7.50 18.02
N TRP A 201 17.51 -7.73 17.67
CA TRP A 201 18.03 -7.59 16.31
C TRP A 201 17.71 -6.26 15.60
N ASN A 202 17.57 -5.18 16.38
CA ASN A 202 17.21 -3.86 15.90
C ASN A 202 18.29 -2.83 16.26
N HIS A 203 18.58 -1.91 15.34
CA HIS A 203 19.32 -0.68 15.63
C HIS A 203 18.73 0.54 14.91
N ILE A 204 18.84 1.71 15.54
CA ILE A 204 18.39 2.98 14.97
C ILE A 204 19.59 3.93 14.83
N PHE A 205 19.95 4.22 13.59
CA PHE A 205 20.93 5.25 13.25
C PHE A 205 20.24 6.63 13.26
N ARG A 206 20.79 7.56 14.03
CA ARG A 206 20.18 8.88 14.25
C ARG A 206 20.95 10.01 13.58
N GLY A 207 20.24 11.06 13.16
CA GLY A 207 20.84 12.25 12.56
C GLY A 207 21.35 12.02 11.14
N MET A 208 20.64 11.21 10.36
CA MET A 208 21.00 10.88 8.98
C MET A 208 20.45 11.95 8.02
N ASP A 209 21.19 12.39 7.01
CA ASP A 209 20.66 13.37 6.06
C ASP A 209 19.63 12.75 5.11
N GLU A 210 18.51 13.42 4.87
CA GLU A 210 17.52 12.92 3.92
C GLU A 210 17.87 13.24 2.46
N PHE A 211 18.42 14.43 2.23
CA PHE A 211 18.73 14.94 0.91
C PHE A 211 20.18 15.41 0.83
N ASP A 212 20.77 15.29 -0.36
CA ASP A 212 22.05 15.90 -0.68
C ASP A 212 21.92 17.44 -0.83
N ALA A 213 23.05 18.08 -1.14
CA ALA A 213 23.10 19.53 -1.30
C ALA A 213 22.27 20.06 -2.50
N ASP A 214 21.91 19.18 -3.43
CA ASP A 214 21.18 19.47 -4.67
C ASP A 214 19.69 19.07 -4.57
N GLY A 215 19.26 18.53 -3.43
CA GLY A 215 17.87 18.12 -3.16
C GLY A 215 17.52 16.71 -3.62
N ASN A 216 18.51 15.89 -4.00
CA ASN A 216 18.30 14.47 -4.32
C ASN A 216 18.29 13.64 -3.05
N MET A 217 17.45 12.61 -3.01
CA MET A 217 17.23 11.82 -1.80
C MET A 217 18.37 10.80 -1.58
N TYR A 218 18.91 10.73 -0.36
CA TYR A 218 19.86 9.67 0.01
C TYR A 218 19.12 8.36 0.25
N GLU A 219 19.56 7.27 -0.36
CA GLU A 219 19.13 5.90 -0.11
C GLU A 219 20.09 5.22 0.86
N TYR A 220 19.59 4.74 2.00
CA TYR A 220 20.37 4.07 3.04
C TYR A 220 20.24 2.54 2.93
N TYR A 221 21.34 1.82 3.12
CA TYR A 221 21.37 0.35 3.02
C TYR A 221 22.43 -0.27 3.93
N ILE A 222 22.28 -1.56 4.27
CA ILE A 222 23.33 -2.36 4.92
C ILE A 222 24.04 -3.16 3.84
N GLN A 223 25.37 -3.11 3.82
CA GLN A 223 26.15 -3.80 2.80
C GLN A 223 26.14 -5.32 3.04
N GLY A 224 25.61 -6.09 2.08
CA GLY A 224 25.85 -7.54 1.97
C GLY A 224 24.79 -8.49 2.56
N ASP A 225 23.59 -8.00 2.93
CA ASP A 225 22.52 -8.89 3.41
C ASP A 225 21.12 -8.27 3.14
N GLU A 226 20.33 -8.91 2.27
CA GLU A 226 18.99 -8.46 1.85
C GLU A 226 17.89 -8.79 2.87
N SER A 227 18.18 -9.60 3.89
CA SER A 227 17.21 -9.98 4.94
C SER A 227 17.03 -8.92 6.02
N PHE A 228 17.66 -7.75 5.86
CA PHE A 228 17.44 -6.59 6.71
C PHE A 228 16.30 -5.74 6.19
N LYS A 229 15.29 -5.52 7.04
CA LYS A 229 14.28 -4.49 6.80
C LYS A 229 14.84 -3.14 7.23
N ILE A 230 14.76 -2.15 6.34
CA ILE A 230 15.20 -0.78 6.60
C ILE A 230 13.99 0.15 6.53
N GLU A 231 13.77 0.92 7.59
CA GLU A 231 12.70 1.90 7.69
C GLU A 231 13.29 3.29 7.96
N LYS A 232 12.99 4.26 7.09
CA LYS A 232 13.28 5.68 7.33
C LYS A 232 12.13 6.30 8.11
N LYS A 233 12.46 7.00 9.20
CA LYS A 233 11.50 7.76 10.03
C LYS A 233 12.05 9.17 10.20
N TYR A 234 11.21 10.19 10.20
CA TYR A 234 11.67 11.58 10.31
C TYR A 234 12.10 11.91 11.74
N SER A 235 13.09 12.79 11.91
CA SER A 235 13.46 13.28 13.24
C SER A 235 12.34 14.14 13.82
N GLU A 236 11.55 13.58 14.73
CA GLU A 236 10.85 14.39 15.72
C GLU A 236 11.90 14.87 16.73
N LEU A 237 11.93 16.18 17.01
CA LEU A 237 12.75 16.79 18.04
C LEU A 237 12.43 16.15 19.41
N GLU A 238 13.16 15.10 19.78
CA GLU A 238 13.25 14.65 21.16
C GLU A 238 13.95 15.76 21.96
N LEU A 239 13.17 16.54 22.70
CA LEU A 239 13.68 17.35 23.80
C LEU A 239 14.39 16.41 24.77
N ASN A 240 15.73 16.48 24.79
CA ASN A 240 16.55 15.71 25.72
C ASN A 240 16.07 15.92 27.17
N PRO A 241 15.90 14.86 27.96
CA PRO A 241 15.47 14.96 29.34
C PRO A 241 16.57 15.64 30.17
N LEU A 242 16.28 16.82 30.69
CA LEU A 242 17.04 17.43 31.78
C LEU A 242 17.02 16.49 32.98
N ASP A 243 18.16 15.86 33.24
CA ASP A 243 18.66 15.32 34.51
C ASP A 243 17.57 14.86 35.52
N GLU A 244 17.13 13.61 35.35
CA GLU A 244 16.19 12.87 36.23
C GLU A 244 16.64 12.74 37.70
N SER A 245 17.80 13.28 38.06
CA SER A 245 18.30 13.32 39.45
C SER A 245 17.76 14.52 40.26
N MET A 246 17.26 15.58 39.60
CA MET A 246 16.73 16.79 40.26
C MET A 246 15.20 16.75 40.51
N LEU A 247 14.47 15.79 39.92
CA LEU A 247 13.01 15.65 40.05
C LEU A 247 12.54 14.54 41.00
N ARG A 248 13.46 13.89 41.73
CA ARG A 248 13.12 12.88 42.76
C ARG A 248 12.56 13.47 44.06
N GLY A 249 12.30 14.77 44.10
CA GLY A 249 11.51 15.39 45.16
C GLY A 249 10.13 15.73 44.63
N LEU A 250 9.11 14.94 45.01
CA LEU A 250 7.67 15.24 44.90
C LEU A 250 6.98 14.90 43.56
N THR A 251 6.89 13.62 43.20
CA THR A 251 5.73 13.13 42.41
C THR A 251 5.15 11.85 43.05
N PRO A 252 3.85 11.81 43.39
CA PRO A 252 3.19 10.57 43.81
C PRO A 252 3.11 9.60 42.63
N ARG A 253 3.80 8.46 42.79
CA ARG A 253 3.67 7.17 42.09
C ARG A 253 2.49 7.08 41.08
N ALA A 254 2.73 7.42 39.81
CA ALA A 254 1.79 7.16 38.73
C ALA A 254 1.65 5.64 38.50
N VAL A 255 0.42 5.16 38.60
CA VAL A 255 0.03 3.77 38.36
C VAL A 255 0.11 3.49 36.85
N ARG A 256 1.01 2.61 36.42
CA ARG A 256 0.94 1.95 35.11
C ARG A 256 -0.21 0.94 35.12
N GLY A 257 -1.43 1.41 34.95
CA GLY A 257 -2.64 0.59 34.83
C GLY A 257 -3.56 1.18 33.77
N ASN A 258 -4.23 0.33 33.00
CA ASN A 258 -5.23 0.72 32.00
C ASN A 258 -6.18 1.80 32.54
N LEU A 259 -6.29 2.93 31.82
CA LEU A 259 -7.29 3.96 32.12
C LEU A 259 -8.68 3.37 31.80
N PRO A 260 -9.56 3.13 32.79
CA PRO A 260 -10.72 2.25 32.64
C PRO A 260 -11.77 2.74 31.64
N ASN A 261 -11.82 4.04 31.35
CA ASN A 261 -12.75 4.65 30.40
C ASN A 261 -12.16 4.90 29.01
N LEU A 262 -10.86 4.64 28.81
CA LEU A 262 -10.21 4.76 27.51
C LEU A 262 -10.48 3.49 26.71
N LYS A 263 -11.06 3.62 25.52
CA LYS A 263 -11.21 2.49 24.60
C LYS A 263 -10.04 2.41 23.65
N TYR A 264 -9.70 1.19 23.26
CA TYR A 264 -8.63 0.92 22.31
C TYR A 264 -9.22 0.38 21.02
N VAL A 265 -8.68 0.84 19.89
CA VAL A 265 -9.07 0.37 18.56
C VAL A 265 -8.60 -1.07 18.39
N THR A 266 -9.50 -1.91 17.87
CA THR A 266 -9.27 -3.32 17.51
C THR A 266 -9.68 -3.52 16.05
N PRO A 267 -9.32 -4.67 15.42
CA PRO A 267 -9.77 -4.97 14.08
C PRO A 267 -11.30 -4.96 13.89
N ASP A 268 -12.09 -5.07 14.96
CA ASP A 268 -13.56 -5.03 14.93
C ASP A 268 -14.16 -3.65 15.19
N THR A 269 -13.32 -2.68 15.54
CA THR A 269 -13.74 -1.30 15.83
C THR A 269 -13.10 -0.26 14.91
N VAL A 270 -12.48 -0.70 13.80
CA VAL A 270 -12.06 0.18 12.70
C VAL A 270 -13.26 0.92 12.09
N TYR A 271 -13.02 2.09 11.51
CA TYR A 271 -14.07 3.03 11.09
C TYR A 271 -15.16 2.38 10.24
N GLU A 272 -14.79 1.58 9.23
CA GLU A 272 -15.70 0.90 8.31
C GLU A 272 -16.64 -0.10 9.00
N LYS A 273 -16.29 -0.57 10.21
CA LYS A 273 -17.13 -1.45 11.03
C LYS A 273 -17.98 -0.69 12.05
N THR A 274 -17.83 0.62 12.15
CA THR A 274 -18.63 1.47 13.05
C THR A 274 -19.89 1.98 12.36
N HIS A 275 -20.90 2.39 13.16
CA HIS A 275 -22.11 3.00 12.62
C HIS A 275 -21.89 4.41 12.02
N TYR A 276 -20.71 5.01 12.17
CA TYR A 276 -20.40 6.28 11.53
C TYR A 276 -20.06 6.13 10.07
N TYR A 277 -19.56 4.96 9.67
CA TYR A 277 -19.26 4.70 8.28
C TYR A 277 -20.55 4.60 7.50
N LYS A 278 -20.68 5.47 6.51
CA LYS A 278 -21.73 5.42 5.51
C LYS A 278 -21.05 5.28 4.16
N GLN A 279 -21.49 4.30 3.37
CA GLN A 279 -21.01 4.18 2.00
C GLN A 279 -21.37 5.46 1.24
N ASN A 280 -20.37 6.05 0.60
CA ASN A 280 -20.48 7.32 -0.11
C ASN A 280 -19.69 7.23 -1.43
N PRO A 281 -20.12 7.87 -2.54
CA PRO A 281 -19.36 7.87 -3.79
C PRO A 281 -17.95 8.46 -3.67
N LEU A 282 -17.69 9.35 -2.71
CA LEU A 282 -16.36 9.86 -2.39
C LEU A 282 -15.56 8.96 -1.43
N GLY A 283 -16.10 7.81 -1.04
CA GLY A 283 -15.49 6.93 -0.03
C GLY A 283 -15.52 7.54 1.36
N ILE A 284 -14.46 7.32 2.15
CA ILE A 284 -14.38 7.76 3.56
C ILE A 284 -14.48 9.30 3.67
N ILE A 285 -13.89 10.05 2.74
CA ILE A 285 -13.81 11.52 2.85
C ILE A 285 -15.17 12.20 2.77
N GLY A 286 -16.18 11.57 2.16
CA GLY A 286 -17.52 12.12 2.03
C GLY A 286 -18.26 12.27 3.37
N GLY A 287 -17.77 11.64 4.45
CA GLY A 287 -18.33 11.73 5.80
C GLY A 287 -17.55 12.64 6.75
N PHE A 288 -16.63 13.46 6.25
CA PHE A 288 -15.82 14.37 7.06
C PHE A 288 -15.94 15.82 6.56
N HIS A 289 -15.91 16.77 7.50
CA HIS A 289 -15.78 18.19 7.20
C HIS A 289 -14.38 18.50 6.69
N LEU A 290 -13.34 18.16 7.46
CA LEU A 290 -11.95 18.42 7.08
C LEU A 290 -11.15 17.12 7.02
N VAL A 291 -10.49 16.88 5.89
CA VAL A 291 -9.59 15.75 5.65
C VAL A 291 -8.21 16.30 5.27
N GLY A 292 -7.29 16.36 6.24
CA GLY A 292 -5.91 16.81 6.05
C GLY A 292 -4.92 15.65 6.11
N PHE A 293 -4.27 15.29 4.99
CA PHE A 293 -3.37 14.13 5.00
C PHE A 293 -2.07 14.34 5.78
N ASN A 294 -1.65 15.59 5.96
CA ASN A 294 -0.53 15.99 6.78
C ASN A 294 -1.00 16.77 8.01
N SER A 295 -1.74 17.87 7.81
CA SER A 295 -2.22 18.64 8.96
C SER A 295 -3.54 19.38 8.76
N VAL A 296 -4.23 19.61 9.88
CA VAL A 296 -5.37 20.54 9.99
C VAL A 296 -5.09 21.49 11.13
N GLU A 297 -5.17 22.80 10.89
CA GLU A 297 -4.95 23.87 11.87
C GLU A 297 -6.22 24.68 12.13
N THR A 298 -6.72 24.66 13.37
CA THR A 298 -8.03 25.25 13.74
C THR A 298 -7.90 26.67 14.29
N ARG A 299 -7.46 27.67 13.49
CA ARG A 299 -7.29 29.06 13.97
C ARG A 299 -8.60 29.79 14.29
N ALA A 300 -9.70 29.33 13.72
CA ALA A 300 -11.05 29.86 13.90
C ALA A 300 -12.06 28.75 14.23
N HIS A 301 -13.29 29.16 14.52
CA HIS A 301 -14.40 28.26 14.84
C HIS A 301 -14.62 27.23 13.72
N THR A 302 -14.59 25.93 14.06
CA THR A 302 -14.70 24.83 13.10
C THR A 302 -15.88 23.93 13.46
N ASN A 303 -17.08 24.21 12.95
CA ASN A 303 -18.26 23.40 13.23
C ASN A 303 -18.33 22.15 12.31
N GLY A 304 -17.44 21.19 12.57
CA GLY A 304 -17.34 19.95 11.80
C GLY A 304 -16.27 18.98 12.31
N ASN A 305 -16.41 17.70 11.98
CA ASN A 305 -15.44 16.66 12.33
C ASN A 305 -14.16 16.72 11.49
N ILE A 306 -13.07 16.21 12.06
CA ILE A 306 -11.74 16.27 11.45
C ILE A 306 -11.16 14.87 11.30
N LEU A 307 -10.60 14.59 10.13
CA LEU A 307 -9.73 13.46 9.83
C LEU A 307 -8.35 14.00 9.45
N THR A 308 -7.32 13.76 10.26
CA THR A 308 -5.98 14.26 9.93
C THR A 308 -4.86 13.38 10.45
N ASP A 309 -3.67 13.49 9.89
CA ASP A 309 -2.48 13.00 10.58
C ASP A 309 -2.22 13.84 11.83
N THR A 310 -1.88 15.12 11.66
CA THR A 310 -1.58 16.03 12.75
C THR A 310 -2.67 17.08 12.92
N LEU A 311 -3.23 17.20 14.12
CA LEU A 311 -4.11 18.30 14.49
C LEU A 311 -3.29 19.41 15.15
N LYS A 312 -3.26 20.59 14.56
CA LYS A 312 -2.70 21.83 15.16
C LYS A 312 -3.85 22.60 15.82
N TYR A 313 -4.07 22.32 17.09
CA TYR A 313 -5.25 22.79 17.81
C TYR A 313 -5.05 24.22 18.36
N ILE A 314 -5.98 25.11 18.00
CA ILE A 314 -6.09 26.47 18.54
C ILE A 314 -7.52 26.77 18.99
N SER A 315 -8.52 26.40 18.19
CA SER A 315 -9.94 26.60 18.45
C SER A 315 -10.70 25.28 18.50
N ASN A 316 -11.89 25.31 19.12
CA ASN A 316 -12.76 24.15 19.24
C ASN A 316 -13.25 23.69 17.86
N PHE A 317 -13.55 22.39 17.76
CA PHE A 317 -14.11 21.82 16.55
C PHE A 317 -15.24 20.84 16.84
N GLY A 318 -15.98 20.46 15.80
CA GLY A 318 -17.03 19.43 15.84
C GLY A 318 -18.45 19.97 15.69
N THR A 319 -19.35 19.13 15.17
CA THR A 319 -20.72 19.49 14.80
C THR A 319 -21.66 19.50 16.01
N ASN A 320 -22.40 20.59 16.20
CA ASN A 320 -23.41 20.66 17.26
C ASN A 320 -24.60 19.72 16.98
N ASN A 321 -25.04 18.96 18.00
CA ASN A 321 -26.21 18.06 17.95
C ASN A 321 -26.20 16.95 16.89
N LEU A 322 -25.03 16.58 16.35
CA LEU A 322 -24.89 15.48 15.38
C LEU A 322 -23.89 14.44 15.90
N PRO A 323 -24.31 13.16 16.05
CA PRO A 323 -23.38 12.06 16.34
C PRO A 323 -22.34 11.93 15.21
N GLU A 324 -21.08 12.12 15.54
CA GLU A 324 -19.98 12.10 14.56
C GLU A 324 -18.70 11.48 15.11
N VAL A 325 -17.70 11.34 14.26
CA VAL A 325 -16.37 10.90 14.68
C VAL A 325 -15.31 11.81 14.11
N SER A 326 -14.35 12.17 14.95
CA SER A 326 -13.11 12.81 14.54
C SER A 326 -11.92 11.90 14.86
N TYR A 327 -10.91 11.91 14.01
CA TYR A 327 -9.70 11.10 14.15
C TYR A 327 -8.45 11.91 13.79
N PHE A 328 -7.48 11.93 14.71
CA PHE A 328 -6.15 12.48 14.43
C PHE A 328 -5.05 11.61 15.04
N ARG A 329 -3.92 11.43 14.34
CA ARG A 329 -2.82 10.58 14.81
C ARG A 329 -1.89 11.29 15.80
N HIS A 330 -1.67 12.57 15.59
CA HIS A 330 -0.79 13.42 16.39
C HIS A 330 -1.50 14.72 16.77
N LEU A 331 -1.09 15.32 17.89
CA LEU A 331 -1.65 16.57 18.39
C LEU A 331 -0.54 17.57 18.69
N ASN A 332 -0.63 18.74 18.06
CA ASN A 332 0.09 19.92 18.49
C ASN A 332 -0.90 20.88 19.16
N ILE A 333 -0.79 21.02 20.47
CA ILE A 333 -1.64 21.90 21.26
C ILE A 333 -0.77 22.86 22.07
N ASN A 334 -0.99 24.16 21.89
CA ASN A 334 -0.27 25.21 22.63
C ASN A 334 -1.14 25.91 23.69
N SER A 335 -2.46 25.87 23.54
CA SER A 335 -3.43 26.41 24.51
C SER A 335 -3.81 25.42 25.62
N GLU A 336 -4.28 25.93 26.75
CA GLU A 336 -5.04 25.14 27.72
C GLU A 336 -6.47 24.94 27.22
N GLY A 337 -7.05 23.77 27.51
CA GLY A 337 -8.43 23.44 27.13
C GLY A 337 -8.53 22.89 25.71
N PHE A 338 -8.83 21.60 25.60
CA PHE A 338 -9.18 20.95 24.35
C PHE A 338 -10.68 20.65 24.31
N LYS A 339 -11.35 21.04 23.22
CA LYS A 339 -12.78 20.77 23.03
C LYS A 339 -13.06 20.27 21.62
N SER A 340 -13.37 18.98 21.51
CA SER A 340 -14.00 18.39 20.32
C SER A 340 -15.48 18.10 20.63
N THR A 341 -16.38 18.83 19.98
CA THR A 341 -17.85 18.82 20.13
C THR A 341 -18.35 19.12 21.55
N SER A 342 -19.63 19.49 21.66
CA SER A 342 -20.29 19.81 22.92
C SER A 342 -21.30 18.71 23.29
N VAL A 343 -20.88 17.67 24.03
CA VAL A 343 -21.71 16.76 24.88
C VAL A 343 -22.87 15.94 24.27
N PRO A 344 -23.34 14.82 24.89
CA PRO A 344 -22.59 13.64 25.33
C PRO A 344 -23.20 12.33 24.77
N HIS A 345 -23.88 12.37 23.62
CA HIS A 345 -24.54 11.18 23.08
C HIS A 345 -24.17 10.92 21.63
N GLY A 346 -23.24 9.98 21.46
CA GLY A 346 -23.02 9.31 20.19
C GLY A 346 -21.88 9.87 19.35
N SER A 347 -21.16 10.92 19.77
CA SER A 347 -19.92 11.35 19.10
C SER A 347 -18.69 10.64 19.69
N ARG A 348 -17.67 10.41 18.86
CA ARG A 348 -16.40 9.80 19.28
C ARG A 348 -15.22 10.65 18.84
N LEU A 349 -14.28 10.81 19.76
CA LEU A 349 -12.95 11.28 19.45
C LEU A 349 -12.00 10.08 19.45
N VAL A 350 -11.36 9.83 18.32
CA VAL A 350 -10.33 8.81 18.20
C VAL A 350 -8.99 9.50 18.06
N VAL A 351 -8.00 9.11 18.86
CA VAL A 351 -6.65 9.67 18.80
C VAL A 351 -5.63 8.59 18.46
N GLY A 352 -4.56 8.98 17.78
CA GLY A 352 -3.47 8.08 17.45
C GLY A 352 -2.70 7.59 18.66
N ASP A 353 -1.82 6.63 18.41
CA ASP A 353 -0.90 6.14 19.41
C ASP A 353 0.13 7.19 19.83
N GLY A 354 0.44 8.15 18.95
CA GLY A 354 1.32 9.30 19.18
C GLY A 354 0.74 10.42 20.04
N VAL A 355 -0.52 10.34 20.50
CA VAL A 355 -1.10 11.30 21.44
C VAL A 355 -0.94 10.80 22.88
N ASN A 356 -0.31 11.59 23.73
CA ASN A 356 -0.17 11.28 25.15
C ASN A 356 -1.48 11.57 25.89
N VAL A 357 -2.22 10.50 26.19
CA VAL A 357 -3.50 10.56 26.92
C VAL A 357 -3.26 10.28 28.40
N GLY A 358 -3.64 11.24 29.24
CA GLY A 358 -3.59 11.14 30.69
C GLY A 358 -4.90 11.55 31.35
N VAL A 359 -4.83 11.77 32.66
CA VAL A 359 -5.96 12.25 33.47
C VAL A 359 -5.51 13.35 34.41
N LYS A 360 -6.39 14.32 34.65
CA LYS A 360 -6.25 15.31 35.72
C LYS A 360 -7.06 14.87 36.92
N THR A 361 -6.43 14.75 38.08
CA THR A 361 -7.09 14.36 39.34
C THR A 361 -7.38 15.57 40.21
N ASN A 362 -8.37 15.45 41.10
CA ASN A 362 -8.68 16.48 42.07
C ASN A 362 -7.50 16.68 43.05
N PRO A 363 -7.03 17.93 43.28
CA PRO A 363 -5.89 18.18 44.16
C PRO A 363 -6.12 17.75 45.62
N ASN A 364 -7.36 17.78 46.08
CA ASN A 364 -7.76 17.43 47.45
C ASN A 364 -8.14 15.95 47.60
N ASN A 365 -8.36 15.25 46.48
CA ASN A 365 -8.67 13.82 46.47
C ASN A 365 -8.16 13.15 45.17
N PRO A 366 -6.91 12.68 45.13
CA PRO A 366 -6.29 12.09 43.93
C PRO A 366 -7.02 10.87 43.34
N SER A 367 -7.93 10.24 44.10
CA SER A 367 -8.77 9.15 43.61
C SER A 367 -9.89 9.62 42.68
N VAL A 368 -10.18 10.92 42.63
CA VAL A 368 -11.21 11.52 41.77
C VAL A 368 -10.56 12.08 40.52
N ILE A 369 -10.94 11.56 39.36
CA ILE A 369 -10.53 12.08 38.05
C ILE A 369 -11.51 13.18 37.64
N GLU A 370 -10.99 14.35 37.28
CA GLU A 370 -11.76 15.53 36.87
C GLU A 370 -11.91 15.62 35.34
N ALA A 371 -10.86 15.24 34.59
CA ALA A 371 -10.83 15.37 33.15
C ALA A 371 -9.79 14.44 32.51
N TRP A 372 -9.93 14.17 31.22
CA TRP A 372 -8.82 13.69 30.40
C TRP A 372 -7.75 14.79 30.27
N THR A 373 -6.52 14.39 29.95
CA THR A 373 -5.48 15.28 29.48
C THR A 373 -4.88 14.80 28.17
N PHE A 374 -4.54 15.74 27.28
CA PHE A 374 -3.71 15.51 26.10
C PHE A 374 -2.44 16.35 26.23
N GLU A 375 -1.27 15.73 26.09
CA GLU A 375 0.01 16.42 26.26
C GLU A 375 0.09 17.19 27.60
N ASN A 376 -0.46 16.59 28.66
CA ASN A 376 -0.62 17.17 30.00
C ASN A 376 -1.58 18.38 30.12
N LYS A 377 -2.28 18.75 29.05
CA LYS A 377 -3.26 19.85 29.03
C LYS A 377 -4.67 19.32 29.21
N LYS A 378 -5.51 20.09 29.89
CA LYS A 378 -6.88 19.67 30.21
C LYS A 378 -7.72 19.50 28.94
N VAL A 379 -8.48 18.42 28.87
CA VAL A 379 -9.55 18.20 27.89
C VAL A 379 -10.89 18.58 28.52
N ASP A 380 -11.56 19.58 27.94
CA ASP A 380 -12.90 20.01 28.35
C ASP A 380 -13.99 19.15 27.70
N SER A 381 -13.76 18.65 26.49
CA SER A 381 -14.64 17.69 25.80
C SER A 381 -13.84 16.84 24.79
N PRO A 382 -14.03 15.50 24.75
CA PRO A 382 -15.01 14.71 25.48
C PRO A 382 -14.70 14.63 26.99
N GLY A 383 -15.74 14.43 27.81
CA GLY A 383 -15.60 14.31 29.26
C GLY A 383 -15.03 12.96 29.69
N TYR A 384 -14.43 12.90 30.89
CA TYR A 384 -13.91 11.62 31.42
C TYR A 384 -15.02 10.58 31.69
N TYR A 385 -16.19 11.05 32.12
CA TYR A 385 -17.34 10.21 32.48
C TYR A 385 -18.43 10.13 31.41
N SER A 386 -18.21 10.68 30.21
CA SER A 386 -19.24 10.76 29.18
C SER A 386 -19.48 9.47 28.38
N GLY A 387 -18.98 8.32 28.84
CA GLY A 387 -19.41 7.01 28.34
C GLY A 387 -18.66 6.48 27.11
N ASN A 388 -17.34 6.28 27.22
CA ASN A 388 -16.48 5.68 26.18
C ASN A 388 -16.36 6.48 24.87
N GLU A 389 -16.41 7.81 24.96
CA GLU A 389 -16.32 8.72 23.81
C GLU A 389 -14.88 8.96 23.33
N LEU A 390 -13.87 8.63 24.15
CA LEU A 390 -12.46 8.72 23.79
C LEU A 390 -11.87 7.35 23.47
N TRP A 391 -11.39 7.20 22.24
CA TRP A 391 -10.74 5.99 21.74
C TRP A 391 -9.29 6.30 21.36
N LYS A 392 -8.41 5.30 21.46
CA LYS A 392 -7.01 5.40 21.09
C LYS A 392 -6.58 4.26 20.19
N ASP A 393 -5.80 4.58 19.17
CA ASP A 393 -5.18 3.58 18.31
C ASP A 393 -4.31 2.61 19.11
N THR A 394 -4.15 1.42 18.53
CA THR A 394 -3.17 0.41 18.95
C THR A 394 -2.23 0.12 17.77
N ASN A 395 -1.72 -1.11 17.69
CA ASN A 395 -1.18 -1.66 16.44
C ASN A 395 -2.23 -1.63 15.32
N THR A 396 -3.53 -1.57 15.66
CA THR A 396 -4.61 -1.29 14.71
C THR A 396 -4.92 0.21 14.70
N LYS A 397 -4.93 0.80 13.49
CA LYS A 397 -5.34 2.19 13.27
C LYS A 397 -6.84 2.25 12.99
N PHE A 398 -7.51 3.28 13.52
CA PHE A 398 -8.95 3.45 13.31
C PHE A 398 -9.32 3.66 11.84
N ILE A 399 -8.50 4.43 11.12
CA ILE A 399 -8.60 4.68 9.67
C ILE A 399 -7.19 4.58 9.08
N ASP A 400 -7.03 3.87 7.96
CA ASP A 400 -5.79 3.92 7.17
C ASP A 400 -5.75 5.21 6.32
N LEU A 401 -5.15 6.26 6.89
CA LEU A 401 -4.98 7.56 6.21
C LEU A 401 -4.22 7.46 4.88
N SER A 402 -3.30 6.51 4.74
CA SER A 402 -2.53 6.34 3.50
C SER A 402 -3.43 5.79 2.39
N LYS A 403 -4.33 4.86 2.74
CA LYS A 403 -5.37 4.39 1.83
C LYS A 403 -6.34 5.52 1.45
N VAL A 404 -6.86 6.26 2.43
CA VAL A 404 -7.77 7.39 2.16
C VAL A 404 -7.13 8.42 1.23
N ARG A 405 -5.82 8.70 1.41
CA ARG A 405 -5.07 9.58 0.50
C ARG A 405 -5.04 9.05 -0.93
N ARG A 406 -4.65 7.78 -1.12
CA ARG A 406 -4.60 7.16 -2.46
C ARG A 406 -5.97 7.18 -3.13
N ASP A 407 -7.02 6.77 -2.41
CA ASP A 407 -8.40 6.78 -2.91
C ASP A 407 -8.82 8.21 -3.33
N SER A 408 -8.44 9.22 -2.56
CA SER A 408 -8.72 10.63 -2.86
C SER A 408 -7.97 11.11 -4.10
N GLU A 409 -6.69 10.77 -4.23
CA GLU A 409 -5.90 11.08 -5.42
C GLU A 409 -6.45 10.38 -6.66
N ASP A 410 -6.93 9.14 -6.54
CA ASP A 410 -7.59 8.39 -7.62
C ASP A 410 -8.92 9.03 -8.04
N ILE A 411 -9.77 9.41 -7.09
CA ILE A 411 -11.00 10.16 -7.36
C ILE A 411 -10.65 11.44 -8.10
N SER A 412 -9.72 12.25 -7.60
CA SER A 412 -9.32 13.51 -8.25
C SER A 412 -8.84 13.31 -9.69
N ARG A 413 -8.04 12.26 -9.94
CA ARG A 413 -7.61 11.86 -11.29
C ARG A 413 -8.78 11.45 -12.18
N GLN A 414 -9.72 10.64 -11.67
CA GLN A 414 -10.91 10.22 -12.39
C GLN A 414 -11.75 11.44 -12.80
N LEU A 415 -12.07 12.32 -11.85
CA LEU A 415 -12.86 13.52 -12.10
C LEU A 415 -12.18 14.42 -13.13
N SER A 416 -10.85 14.58 -13.08
CA SER A 416 -10.09 15.41 -14.03
C SER A 416 -10.23 14.98 -15.51
N GLY A 417 -10.64 13.74 -15.76
CA GLY A 417 -10.85 13.20 -17.11
C GLY A 417 -12.21 13.53 -17.72
N TYR A 418 -13.15 14.09 -16.95
CA TYR A 418 -14.52 14.31 -17.40
C TYR A 418 -14.67 15.56 -18.27
N LYS A 419 -15.48 15.46 -19.32
CA LYS A 419 -15.79 16.56 -20.25
C LYS A 419 -17.03 17.34 -19.81
N ASP A 420 -17.16 18.57 -20.29
CA ASP A 420 -18.32 19.41 -19.98
C ASP A 420 -19.63 18.74 -20.37
N ILE A 421 -20.57 18.68 -19.43
CA ILE A 421 -21.90 18.13 -19.64
C ILE A 421 -22.89 18.75 -18.64
N TYR A 422 -24.12 18.98 -19.09
CA TYR A 422 -25.22 19.50 -18.27
C TYR A 422 -24.90 20.76 -17.45
N SER A 423 -23.90 21.55 -17.87
CA SER A 423 -23.48 22.79 -17.22
C SER A 423 -23.44 23.94 -18.21
N VAL A 424 -23.90 25.10 -17.79
CA VAL A 424 -23.89 26.33 -18.59
C VAL A 424 -23.24 27.45 -17.78
N PRO A 425 -22.01 27.88 -18.10
CA PRO A 425 -21.37 29.01 -17.44
C PRO A 425 -21.93 30.34 -17.96
N ASP A 426 -22.05 31.32 -17.08
CA ASP A 426 -22.38 32.71 -17.40
C ASP A 426 -21.48 33.64 -16.57
N TYR A 427 -20.58 34.33 -17.25
CA TYR A 427 -19.60 35.26 -16.67
C TYR A 427 -19.61 36.62 -17.38
N HIS A 428 -20.73 36.97 -18.02
CA HIS A 428 -20.85 38.25 -18.74
C HIS A 428 -20.88 39.46 -17.80
N ASP A 429 -21.49 39.30 -16.62
CA ASP A 429 -21.48 40.28 -15.53
C ASP A 429 -20.69 39.72 -14.35
N GLN A 430 -19.56 40.36 -14.03
CA GLN A 430 -18.70 39.98 -12.92
C GLN A 430 -19.39 39.98 -11.55
N ASN A 431 -20.51 40.71 -11.40
CA ASN A 431 -21.28 40.76 -10.16
C ASN A 431 -22.42 39.72 -10.08
N GLN A 432 -22.68 38.99 -11.17
CA GLN A 432 -23.77 38.02 -11.29
C GLN A 432 -23.31 36.73 -11.98
N GLN A 433 -22.05 36.36 -11.78
CA GLN A 433 -21.47 35.19 -12.42
C GLN A 433 -22.08 33.91 -11.85
N LYS A 434 -22.35 32.94 -12.72
CA LYS A 434 -22.97 31.68 -12.31
C LYS A 434 -22.59 30.50 -13.20
N ILE A 435 -22.80 29.30 -12.68
CA ILE A 435 -22.86 28.06 -13.45
C ILE A 435 -24.25 27.46 -13.23
N THR A 436 -24.98 27.20 -14.32
CA THR A 436 -26.32 26.61 -14.27
C THR A 436 -26.24 25.12 -14.58
N VAL A 437 -26.65 24.30 -13.61
CA VAL A 437 -26.90 22.86 -13.76
C VAL A 437 -28.18 22.65 -14.55
N GLN A 438 -28.12 21.86 -15.62
CA GLN A 438 -29.26 21.57 -16.50
C GLN A 438 -30.00 20.28 -16.11
N ASN A 439 -29.33 19.37 -15.38
CA ASN A 439 -29.90 18.11 -14.96
C ASN A 439 -29.71 17.92 -13.44
N PRO A 440 -30.70 18.28 -12.61
CA PRO A 440 -30.57 18.30 -11.15
C PRO A 440 -30.51 16.92 -10.49
N ASP A 441 -30.75 15.83 -11.25
CA ASP A 441 -30.69 14.45 -10.77
C ASP A 441 -29.39 13.71 -11.15
N ASP A 442 -28.53 14.34 -11.95
CA ASP A 442 -27.36 13.70 -12.58
C ASP A 442 -26.07 14.46 -12.31
N VAL A 443 -24.96 13.92 -12.83
CA VAL A 443 -23.64 14.54 -12.74
C VAL A 443 -23.47 15.55 -13.86
N SER A 444 -23.34 16.82 -13.49
CA SER A 444 -22.94 17.93 -14.35
C SER A 444 -21.45 18.19 -14.20
N VAL A 445 -20.78 18.56 -15.27
CA VAL A 445 -19.33 18.82 -15.27
C VAL A 445 -19.05 20.14 -15.98
N TYR A 446 -18.20 20.95 -15.38
CA TYR A 446 -17.65 22.17 -15.96
C TYR A 446 -16.13 22.20 -15.79
N ASN A 447 -15.39 22.18 -16.90
CA ASN A 447 -13.95 22.36 -16.92
C ASN A 447 -13.65 23.85 -16.91
N TRP A 448 -13.00 24.28 -15.84
CA TRP A 448 -12.79 25.67 -15.51
C TRP A 448 -11.94 26.39 -16.56
N ASN A 449 -12.50 27.48 -17.09
CA ASN A 449 -11.75 28.43 -17.90
C ASN A 449 -11.13 29.53 -17.03
N HIS A 450 -9.81 29.51 -16.86
CA HIS A 450 -9.04 30.54 -16.11
C HIS A 450 -9.22 31.97 -16.61
N ASN A 451 -9.67 32.16 -17.86
CA ASN A 451 -9.94 33.48 -18.44
C ASN A 451 -11.44 33.85 -18.41
N GLY A 452 -12.32 32.97 -17.93
CA GLY A 452 -13.76 33.19 -17.90
C GLY A 452 -14.20 33.99 -16.68
N PHE A 453 -14.16 33.37 -15.51
CA PHE A 453 -14.69 33.94 -14.28
C PHE A 453 -13.68 34.84 -13.56
N LYS A 454 -14.18 35.92 -12.94
CA LYS A 454 -13.46 36.65 -11.89
C LYS A 454 -13.60 35.90 -10.58
N THR A 455 -12.48 35.71 -9.88
CA THR A 455 -12.48 34.93 -8.63
C THR A 455 -12.20 35.76 -7.39
N ASN A 456 -11.08 36.50 -7.37
CA ASN A 456 -10.68 37.27 -6.19
C ASN A 456 -11.65 38.42 -5.90
N GLY A 457 -12.42 38.29 -4.81
CA GLY A 457 -13.42 39.28 -4.40
C GLY A 457 -14.78 39.13 -5.08
N TYR A 458 -15.00 38.06 -5.86
CA TYR A 458 -16.24 37.83 -6.61
C TYR A 458 -16.88 36.49 -6.23
N ASN A 459 -18.17 36.38 -6.52
CA ASN A 459 -18.91 35.13 -6.41
C ASN A 459 -19.04 34.47 -7.79
N VAL A 460 -19.11 33.14 -7.79
CA VAL A 460 -19.61 32.31 -8.89
C VAL A 460 -20.70 31.42 -8.29
N ASP A 461 -21.96 31.84 -8.48
CA ASP A 461 -23.11 31.17 -7.87
C ASP A 461 -23.55 29.95 -8.70
N ILE A 462 -24.13 28.96 -8.03
CA ILE A 462 -24.56 27.72 -8.68
C ILE A 462 -26.08 27.70 -8.75
N HIS A 463 -26.62 27.59 -9.96
CA HIS A 463 -28.05 27.58 -10.23
C HIS A 463 -28.49 26.22 -10.73
N GLY A 464 -29.78 25.91 -10.58
CA GLY A 464 -30.41 24.77 -11.27
C GLY A 464 -30.39 23.46 -10.48
N PHE A 465 -29.96 23.48 -9.22
CA PHE A 465 -30.28 22.38 -8.29
C PHE A 465 -31.77 22.39 -7.93
N GLU A 466 -32.31 21.24 -7.54
CA GLU A 466 -33.69 21.08 -7.11
C GLU A 466 -33.78 20.35 -5.78
N LYS A 467 -34.68 20.81 -4.90
CA LYS A 467 -34.90 20.17 -3.60
C LYS A 467 -35.44 18.74 -3.77
N GLY A 468 -34.91 17.81 -3.00
CA GLY A 468 -35.19 16.38 -3.09
C GLY A 468 -34.52 15.67 -4.27
N LYS A 469 -33.74 16.39 -5.10
CA LYS A 469 -32.87 15.82 -6.14
C LYS A 469 -31.44 15.84 -5.65
N ASN A 470 -30.60 14.96 -6.21
CA ASN A 470 -29.26 14.76 -5.67
C ASN A 470 -28.18 14.63 -6.75
N GLY A 471 -28.34 15.43 -7.80
CA GLY A 471 -27.30 15.69 -8.78
C GLY A 471 -26.10 16.42 -8.17
N SER A 472 -25.00 16.39 -8.91
CA SER A 472 -23.73 17.00 -8.50
C SER A 472 -23.17 17.84 -9.64
N LEU A 473 -22.49 18.93 -9.31
CA LEU A 473 -21.69 19.72 -10.23
C LEU A 473 -20.20 19.48 -9.91
N ILE A 474 -19.45 18.97 -10.87
CA ILE A 474 -18.00 18.86 -10.79
C ILE A 474 -17.39 20.04 -11.53
N ILE A 475 -16.61 20.85 -10.83
CA ILE A 475 -15.81 21.94 -11.39
C ILE A 475 -14.36 21.49 -11.40
N ASN A 476 -13.85 21.16 -12.58
CA ASN A 476 -12.47 20.70 -12.78
C ASN A 476 -11.56 21.90 -13.05
N VAL A 477 -10.59 22.15 -12.18
CA VAL A 477 -9.63 23.26 -12.30
C VAL A 477 -8.23 22.71 -12.58
N ASP A 478 -7.77 22.83 -13.83
CA ASP A 478 -6.40 22.47 -14.22
C ASP A 478 -5.42 23.57 -13.81
N MET A 479 -4.56 23.26 -12.85
CA MET A 479 -3.56 24.15 -12.27
C MET A 479 -2.24 24.17 -13.04
N ARG A 480 -2.19 23.60 -14.25
CA ARG A 480 -1.00 23.66 -15.12
C ARG A 480 -0.47 25.09 -15.25
N GLY A 481 0.77 25.29 -14.79
CA GLY A 481 1.45 26.59 -14.83
C GLY A 481 1.06 27.57 -13.73
N HIS A 482 0.21 27.17 -12.79
CA HIS A 482 -0.24 27.97 -11.66
C HIS A 482 0.23 27.36 -10.33
N GLN A 483 0.75 28.20 -9.43
CA GLN A 483 1.18 27.76 -8.08
C GLN A 483 0.11 28.02 -7.01
N SER A 484 -0.88 28.85 -7.32
CA SER A 484 -1.97 29.14 -6.42
C SER A 484 -3.28 29.43 -7.14
N PHE A 485 -4.38 29.25 -6.42
CA PHE A 485 -5.73 29.59 -6.88
C PHE A 485 -6.49 30.33 -5.78
N VAL A 486 -7.09 31.46 -6.14
CA VAL A 486 -8.05 32.14 -5.28
C VAL A 486 -9.45 31.69 -5.69
N MET A 487 -10.08 30.87 -4.85
CA MET A 487 -11.44 30.37 -5.05
C MET A 487 -12.47 31.51 -4.86
N PRO A 488 -13.45 31.64 -5.77
CA PRO A 488 -14.53 32.61 -5.59
C PRO A 488 -15.45 32.23 -4.42
N GLY A 489 -16.26 33.18 -3.98
CA GLY A 489 -17.43 32.83 -3.16
C GLY A 489 -18.45 32.05 -3.98
N SER A 490 -19.35 31.34 -3.32
CA SER A 490 -20.41 30.59 -3.99
C SER A 490 -21.65 30.47 -3.11
N THR A 491 -22.79 30.26 -3.75
CA THR A 491 -24.10 30.01 -3.13
C THR A 491 -24.92 29.14 -4.07
N TYR A 492 -25.76 28.26 -3.54
CA TYR A 492 -26.70 27.47 -4.35
C TYR A 492 -28.07 28.16 -4.41
N TYR A 493 -28.58 28.30 -5.63
CA TYR A 493 -29.93 28.76 -5.93
C TYR A 493 -30.74 27.62 -6.56
N TYR A 494 -31.79 27.20 -5.84
CA TYR A 494 -32.68 26.15 -6.28
C TYR A 494 -33.64 26.65 -7.38
N SER A 495 -34.13 25.75 -8.23
CA SER A 495 -35.08 26.08 -9.32
C SER A 495 -36.38 26.75 -8.85
N ASN A 496 -36.75 26.58 -7.58
CA ASN A 496 -37.90 27.25 -6.96
C ASN A 496 -37.60 28.68 -6.47
N GLY A 497 -36.40 29.20 -6.71
CA GLY A 497 -35.95 30.54 -6.30
C GLY A 497 -35.44 30.65 -4.87
N THR A 498 -35.44 29.55 -4.09
CA THR A 498 -34.87 29.56 -2.74
C THR A 498 -33.35 29.35 -2.75
N GLN A 499 -32.68 29.80 -1.70
CA GLN A 499 -31.24 29.67 -1.51
C GLN A 499 -30.94 28.52 -0.53
N ALA A 500 -29.82 27.81 -0.73
CA ALA A 500 -29.32 26.87 0.27
C ALA A 500 -28.92 27.59 1.56
N ASN A 501 -29.17 26.95 2.70
CA ASN A 501 -28.73 27.46 3.99
C ASN A 501 -27.19 27.34 4.10
N ILE A 502 -26.57 28.39 4.64
CA ILE A 502 -25.12 28.48 4.85
C ILE A 502 -24.77 28.65 6.34
N ALA A 503 -25.75 28.44 7.23
CA ALA A 503 -25.57 28.42 8.67
C ALA A 503 -25.12 27.03 9.16
N GLU A 504 -24.91 26.88 10.47
CA GLU A 504 -24.73 25.58 11.09
C GLU A 504 -25.95 24.67 10.83
N VAL A 505 -25.72 23.49 10.25
CA VAL A 505 -26.77 22.52 9.94
C VAL A 505 -26.41 21.11 10.43
N THR A 506 -27.44 20.32 10.72
CA THR A 506 -27.34 18.88 11.04
C THR A 506 -27.97 17.99 9.96
N GLU A 507 -28.62 18.61 8.99
CA GLU A 507 -29.16 18.02 7.78
C GLU A 507 -28.52 18.72 6.58
N TRP A 508 -28.09 17.95 5.60
CA TRP A 508 -27.31 18.46 4.48
C TRP A 508 -28.20 18.98 3.37
N GLU A 509 -27.79 20.10 2.75
CA GLU A 509 -28.51 20.72 1.65
C GLU A 509 -28.53 19.82 0.40
N ASP A 510 -29.55 20.02 -0.44
CA ASP A 510 -29.64 19.35 -1.74
C ASP A 510 -28.69 20.01 -2.73
N GLY A 511 -28.05 19.21 -3.57
CA GLY A 511 -27.05 19.67 -4.54
C GLY A 511 -25.62 19.70 -3.97
N ASN A 512 -24.67 19.25 -4.80
CA ASN A 512 -23.29 19.08 -4.39
C ASN A 512 -22.37 19.68 -5.43
N THR A 513 -21.48 20.59 -5.05
CA THR A 513 -20.47 21.14 -5.96
C THR A 513 -19.09 20.67 -5.53
N ILE A 514 -18.40 19.90 -6.37
CA ILE A 514 -17.03 19.45 -6.16
C ILE A 514 -16.09 20.34 -6.97
N TRP A 515 -15.25 21.10 -6.30
CA TRP A 515 -14.11 21.79 -6.89
C TRP A 515 -12.90 20.85 -6.89
N ASN A 516 -12.64 20.22 -8.02
CA ASN A 516 -11.51 19.32 -8.21
C ASN A 516 -10.29 20.06 -8.77
N PHE A 517 -9.25 20.19 -7.95
CA PHE A 517 -8.00 20.85 -8.33
C PHE A 517 -6.94 19.81 -8.67
N TYR A 518 -6.44 19.86 -9.90
CA TYR A 518 -5.44 18.92 -10.42
C TYR A 518 -4.40 19.68 -11.25
N ASP A 519 -3.27 19.07 -11.57
CA ASP A 519 -2.23 19.71 -12.42
C ASP A 519 -1.89 18.80 -13.58
N SER A 520 -2.42 19.09 -14.78
CA SER A 520 -2.20 18.26 -15.98
C SER A 520 -0.75 18.19 -16.43
N SER A 521 0.12 19.07 -15.92
CA SER A 521 1.56 19.01 -16.21
C SER A 521 2.33 18.02 -15.35
N LYS A 522 1.72 17.48 -14.28
CA LYS A 522 2.35 16.47 -13.42
C LYS A 522 1.99 15.05 -13.87
N PRO A 523 2.93 14.09 -13.79
CA PRO A 523 2.64 12.70 -14.16
C PRO A 523 1.50 12.06 -13.37
N ASP A 524 1.37 12.42 -12.08
CA ASP A 524 0.33 11.92 -11.19
C ASP A 524 -0.96 12.75 -11.21
N LYS A 525 -0.95 13.86 -11.97
CA LYS A 525 -1.97 14.91 -12.05
C LYS A 525 -2.33 15.59 -10.71
N ILE A 526 -1.51 15.46 -9.66
CA ILE A 526 -1.84 16.02 -8.35
C ILE A 526 -1.27 17.43 -8.19
N PHE A 527 -2.17 18.39 -7.92
CA PHE A 527 -1.79 19.76 -7.59
C PHE A 527 -1.26 19.85 -6.14
N ARG A 528 -0.15 20.56 -5.96
CA ARG A 528 0.57 20.71 -4.66
C ARG A 528 0.81 22.16 -4.25
N GLY A 529 0.12 23.11 -4.88
CA GLY A 529 0.25 24.53 -4.57
C GLY A 529 -0.71 24.99 -3.47
N LYS A 530 -1.03 26.28 -3.45
CA LYS A 530 -1.90 26.90 -2.43
C LYS A 530 -3.27 27.27 -2.96
N ILE A 531 -4.33 26.96 -2.23
CA ILE A 531 -5.70 27.40 -2.51
C ILE A 531 -6.19 28.24 -1.34
N ASN A 532 -6.88 29.34 -1.62
CA ASN A 532 -7.59 30.09 -0.60
C ASN A 532 -8.91 30.62 -1.16
N ASN A 533 -9.95 30.76 -0.34
CA ASN A 533 -11.22 31.36 -0.77
C ASN A 533 -11.29 32.84 -0.40
N SER A 534 -11.62 33.70 -1.37
CA SER A 534 -11.68 35.15 -1.15
C SER A 534 -12.96 35.63 -0.48
N ARG A 535 -14.02 34.82 -0.50
CA ARG A 535 -15.36 35.11 0.02
C ARG A 535 -16.00 33.85 0.58
N ALA A 536 -17.14 34.01 1.24
CA ALA A 536 -17.92 32.90 1.74
C ALA A 536 -18.28 31.93 0.59
N ALA A 537 -18.05 30.64 0.79
CA ALA A 537 -18.28 29.62 -0.23
C ALA A 537 -18.97 28.39 0.36
N ILE A 538 -19.70 27.68 -0.50
CA ILE A 538 -20.31 26.39 -0.24
C ILE A 538 -19.83 25.37 -1.28
N GLY A 539 -19.54 24.15 -0.84
CA GLY A 539 -19.17 23.04 -1.71
C GLY A 539 -18.10 22.13 -1.10
N ILE A 540 -17.47 21.34 -1.97
CA ILE A 540 -16.44 20.38 -1.63
C ILE A 540 -15.16 20.79 -2.33
N ILE A 541 -14.07 21.00 -1.60
CA ILE A 541 -12.75 21.24 -2.16
C ILE A 541 -12.00 19.90 -2.20
N MET A 542 -11.66 19.45 -3.40
CA MET A 542 -10.90 18.22 -3.63
C MET A 542 -9.51 18.59 -4.17
N ALA A 543 -8.51 18.65 -3.27
CA ALA A 543 -7.14 19.06 -3.59
C ALA A 543 -6.10 18.27 -2.76
N PRO A 544 -6.05 16.93 -2.87
CA PRO A 544 -5.38 16.05 -1.90
C PRO A 544 -3.87 16.28 -1.72
N GLY A 545 -3.19 16.95 -2.67
CA GLY A 545 -1.79 17.31 -2.56
C GLY A 545 -1.50 18.75 -2.11
N ALA A 546 -2.52 19.61 -2.04
CA ALA A 546 -2.37 21.05 -1.88
C ALA A 546 -2.45 21.52 -0.42
N THR A 547 -2.06 22.77 -0.18
CA THR A 547 -2.41 23.51 1.04
C THR A 547 -3.65 24.35 0.78
N VAL A 548 -4.70 24.17 1.60
CA VAL A 548 -5.94 24.95 1.55
C VAL A 548 -6.02 25.86 2.77
N ASP A 549 -6.13 27.16 2.55
CA ASP A 549 -6.28 28.19 3.57
C ASP A 549 -7.68 28.79 3.47
N LEU A 550 -8.55 28.44 4.40
CA LEU A 550 -9.93 28.92 4.45
C LEU A 550 -9.94 30.34 5.04
N THR A 551 -9.66 31.33 4.19
CA THR A 551 -9.53 32.75 4.56
C THR A 551 -10.87 33.47 4.71
N ALA A 552 -11.97 32.84 4.31
CA ALA A 552 -13.34 33.32 4.52
C ALA A 552 -14.27 32.14 4.84
N ASN A 553 -15.52 32.41 5.25
CA ASN A 553 -16.43 31.35 5.70
C ASN A 553 -16.59 30.22 4.65
N PHE A 554 -16.55 28.97 5.11
CA PHE A 554 -16.69 27.82 4.22
C PHE A 554 -17.71 26.81 4.75
N ASN A 555 -18.64 26.41 3.89
CA ASN A 555 -19.66 25.41 4.20
C ASN A 555 -19.45 24.18 3.31
N GLY A 556 -19.03 23.06 3.90
CA GLY A 556 -18.84 21.80 3.21
C GLY A 556 -17.49 21.14 3.45
N THR A 557 -17.15 20.12 2.65
CA THR A 557 -15.97 19.29 2.88
C THR A 557 -14.69 19.85 2.24
N VAL A 558 -13.55 19.74 2.92
CA VAL A 558 -12.22 20.05 2.36
C VAL A 558 -11.31 18.85 2.47
N VAL A 559 -10.74 18.43 1.34
CA VAL A 559 -9.75 17.34 1.24
C VAL A 559 -8.44 17.92 0.71
N ALA A 560 -7.41 17.94 1.55
CA ALA A 560 -6.12 18.55 1.22
C ALA A 560 -4.95 17.86 1.93
N ASN A 561 -3.71 18.21 1.55
CA ASN A 561 -2.55 17.78 2.32
C ASN A 561 -2.48 18.58 3.64
N ASP A 562 -2.62 19.90 3.55
CA ASP A 562 -2.66 20.79 4.70
C ASP A 562 -3.90 21.69 4.65
N ILE A 563 -4.60 21.83 5.77
CA ILE A 563 -5.76 22.72 5.90
C ILE A 563 -5.50 23.73 7.01
N ILE A 564 -5.70 25.02 6.72
CA ILE A 564 -5.62 26.11 7.68
C ILE A 564 -6.98 26.78 7.73
N VAL A 565 -7.65 26.72 8.89
CA VAL A 565 -8.98 27.29 9.09
C VAL A 565 -8.83 28.70 9.69
N THR A 566 -8.65 29.71 8.84
CA THR A 566 -8.43 31.11 9.24
C THR A 566 -9.74 31.86 9.51
N ALA A 567 -10.85 31.42 8.91
CA ALA A 567 -12.20 31.91 9.13
C ALA A 567 -13.15 30.76 9.53
N GLU A 568 -14.33 31.10 10.03
CA GLU A 568 -15.31 30.11 10.49
C GLU A 568 -15.70 29.13 9.38
N SER A 569 -15.85 27.84 9.71
CA SER A 569 -16.30 26.83 8.75
C SER A 569 -17.35 25.91 9.34
N HIS A 570 -18.28 25.45 8.51
CA HIS A 570 -19.35 24.53 8.88
C HIS A 570 -19.38 23.31 7.97
N ARG A 571 -19.73 22.17 8.54
CA ARG A 571 -19.84 20.90 7.83
C ARG A 571 -21.03 20.87 6.88
N THR A 572 -20.81 20.32 5.69
CA THR A 572 -21.87 19.86 4.77
C THR A 572 -21.30 18.69 3.96
N ASP A 573 -21.82 17.49 4.21
CA ASP A 573 -21.31 16.27 3.57
C ASP A 573 -21.79 16.15 2.12
N PHE A 574 -21.10 15.31 1.34
CA PHE A 574 -21.56 14.96 0.00
C PHE A 574 -22.83 14.09 0.04
N THR A 575 -23.93 14.60 -0.51
CA THR A 575 -25.23 13.91 -0.61
C THR A 575 -25.54 13.34 -2.00
N GLY A 576 -24.62 13.49 -2.95
CA GLY A 576 -24.82 13.05 -4.34
C GLY A 576 -24.93 11.53 -4.46
N LYS A 577 -25.77 11.05 -5.39
CA LYS A 577 -25.94 9.60 -5.64
C LYS A 577 -24.75 8.97 -6.36
N SER A 578 -24.06 9.74 -7.17
CA SER A 578 -22.95 9.29 -8.00
C SER A 578 -22.02 10.46 -8.33
N ILE A 579 -20.76 10.12 -8.62
CA ILE A 579 -19.75 10.99 -9.21
C ILE A 579 -19.29 10.43 -10.56
N ASP A 580 -20.01 9.44 -11.10
CA ASP A 580 -19.65 8.78 -12.34
C ASP A 580 -20.19 9.56 -13.54
N TYR A 581 -19.40 9.56 -14.61
CA TYR A 581 -19.79 10.19 -15.87
C TYR A 581 -20.81 9.31 -16.60
N PRO A 582 -22.03 9.80 -16.87
CA PRO A 582 -23.00 9.03 -17.66
C PRO A 582 -22.60 9.03 -19.14
N ALA A 583 -22.54 7.85 -19.76
CA ALA A 583 -22.29 7.67 -21.18
C ALA A 583 -23.31 6.75 -21.85
N ASP A 584 -23.63 7.04 -23.10
CA ASP A 584 -24.51 6.20 -23.90
C ASP A 584 -23.71 5.24 -24.79
N PHE A 585 -24.13 3.98 -24.83
CA PHE A 585 -23.56 2.96 -25.69
C PHE A 585 -24.57 2.53 -26.76
N HIS A 586 -24.18 2.61 -28.03
CA HIS A 586 -24.99 2.16 -29.15
C HIS A 586 -24.23 1.14 -29.98
N PHE A 587 -24.93 0.11 -30.46
CA PHE A 587 -24.39 -0.82 -31.44
C PHE A 587 -25.48 -1.33 -32.38
N THR A 588 -25.07 -1.93 -33.49
CA THR A 588 -26.00 -2.56 -34.44
C THR A 588 -25.75 -4.05 -34.51
N LYS A 589 -26.79 -4.83 -34.26
CA LYS A 589 -26.83 -6.27 -34.49
C LYS A 589 -27.03 -6.55 -35.97
N THR A 590 -26.10 -7.26 -36.58
CA THR A 590 -26.19 -7.60 -38.01
C THR A 590 -25.94 -9.08 -38.31
N ASP A 591 -26.32 -9.50 -39.52
CA ASP A 591 -25.83 -10.73 -40.15
C ASP A 591 -24.44 -10.54 -40.77
N VAL A 592 -23.87 -11.61 -41.33
CA VAL A 592 -22.56 -11.59 -42.02
C VAL A 592 -22.50 -10.65 -43.23
N LYS A 593 -23.64 -10.23 -43.78
CA LYS A 593 -23.76 -9.28 -44.89
C LYS A 593 -24.02 -7.85 -44.41
N LYS A 594 -23.95 -7.61 -43.10
CA LYS A 594 -24.21 -6.32 -42.43
C LYS A 594 -25.67 -5.86 -42.52
N HIS A 595 -26.63 -6.76 -42.76
CA HIS A 595 -28.04 -6.43 -42.62
C HIS A 595 -28.44 -6.42 -41.14
N GLY A 596 -29.17 -5.39 -40.72
CA GLY A 596 -29.68 -5.26 -39.36
C GLY A 596 -30.62 -6.39 -38.97
N LEU A 597 -30.43 -6.97 -37.79
CA LEU A 597 -31.25 -8.06 -37.27
C LEU A 597 -32.15 -7.59 -36.12
N PRO A 598 -33.48 -7.59 -36.30
CA PRO A 598 -34.42 -7.19 -35.26
C PRO A 598 -34.63 -8.27 -34.20
N ASN A 599 -35.16 -7.87 -33.04
CA ASN A 599 -35.60 -8.74 -31.95
C ASN A 599 -34.51 -9.56 -31.24
N ALA A 600 -33.22 -9.29 -31.52
CA ALA A 600 -32.13 -9.78 -30.68
C ALA A 600 -32.27 -9.16 -29.29
N VAL A 601 -32.12 -9.96 -28.24
CA VAL A 601 -32.26 -9.51 -26.85
C VAL A 601 -30.89 -9.51 -26.19
N PHE A 602 -30.52 -8.39 -25.58
CA PHE A 602 -29.25 -8.22 -24.89
C PHE A 602 -29.43 -7.73 -23.47
N GLU A 603 -28.50 -8.12 -22.60
CA GLU A 603 -28.32 -7.57 -21.26
C GLU A 603 -26.86 -7.10 -21.11
N LEU A 604 -26.62 -6.15 -20.19
CA LEU A 604 -25.28 -5.80 -19.73
C LEU A 604 -25.01 -6.42 -18.37
N ARG A 605 -23.75 -6.81 -18.15
CA ARG A 605 -23.26 -7.27 -16.85
C ARG A 605 -22.03 -6.50 -16.41
N TYR A 606 -21.89 -6.27 -15.12
CA TYR A 606 -20.66 -5.79 -14.50
C TYR A 606 -19.57 -6.88 -14.51
N GLU A 607 -18.34 -6.49 -14.15
CA GLU A 607 -17.18 -7.41 -14.08
C GLU A 607 -17.32 -8.53 -13.06
N ASP A 608 -18.08 -8.31 -11.99
CA ASP A 608 -18.42 -9.33 -11.01
C ASP A 608 -19.60 -10.24 -11.44
N GLY A 609 -20.10 -10.06 -12.68
CA GLY A 609 -21.18 -10.86 -13.27
C GLY A 609 -22.60 -10.42 -12.91
N ARG A 610 -22.77 -9.39 -12.06
CA ARG A 610 -24.09 -8.81 -11.74
C ARG A 610 -24.73 -8.18 -12.98
N ILE A 611 -26.04 -8.32 -13.11
CA ILE A 611 -26.81 -7.75 -14.23
C ILE A 611 -27.06 -6.25 -13.95
N VAL A 612 -26.86 -5.42 -14.97
CA VAL A 612 -27.08 -3.97 -14.90
C VAL A 612 -28.59 -3.68 -14.99
N ASP A 613 -29.08 -2.78 -14.13
CA ASP A 613 -30.41 -2.18 -14.30
C ASP A 613 -30.32 -1.07 -15.36
N LEU A 614 -30.94 -1.31 -16.51
CA LEU A 614 -30.83 -0.48 -17.69
C LEU A 614 -31.80 0.70 -17.60
N LYS A 615 -31.39 1.81 -18.21
CA LYS A 615 -32.17 3.05 -18.24
C LYS A 615 -32.53 3.45 -19.67
N ASP A 616 -33.66 4.13 -19.81
CA ASP A 616 -33.98 4.88 -21.03
C ASP A 616 -33.15 6.17 -21.14
N SER A 617 -33.34 6.91 -22.24
CA SER A 617 -32.66 8.20 -22.48
C SER A 617 -32.98 9.25 -21.42
N ASP A 618 -34.13 9.16 -20.77
CA ASP A 618 -34.58 10.09 -19.74
C ASP A 618 -34.04 9.69 -18.35
N GLY A 619 -33.53 8.46 -18.20
CA GLY A 619 -32.93 7.93 -16.99
C GLY A 619 -33.86 7.06 -16.14
N ASN A 620 -35.04 6.73 -16.64
CA ASN A 620 -35.96 5.83 -15.96
C ASN A 620 -35.48 4.38 -16.14
N SER A 621 -35.64 3.56 -15.10
CA SER A 621 -35.35 2.13 -15.19
C SER A 621 -36.31 1.45 -16.18
N ILE A 622 -35.75 0.67 -17.11
CA ILE A 622 -36.48 -0.12 -18.12
C ILE A 622 -36.28 -1.63 -17.93
N GLY A 623 -35.75 -2.04 -16.77
CA GLY A 623 -35.38 -3.42 -16.49
C GLY A 623 -33.99 -3.76 -17.00
N ASN A 624 -33.74 -5.01 -17.36
CA ASN A 624 -32.38 -5.53 -17.59
C ASN A 624 -32.11 -6.00 -19.03
N GLU A 625 -33.07 -5.87 -19.94
CA GLU A 625 -32.96 -6.35 -21.31
C GLU A 625 -33.32 -5.25 -22.33
N VAL A 626 -32.52 -5.13 -23.39
CA VAL A 626 -32.80 -4.28 -24.55
C VAL A 626 -32.97 -5.15 -25.79
N LYS A 627 -33.95 -4.82 -26.62
CA LYS A 627 -34.23 -5.50 -27.89
C LYS A 627 -33.73 -4.66 -29.07
N SER A 628 -33.15 -5.32 -30.07
CA SER A 628 -32.77 -4.66 -31.31
C SER A 628 -33.98 -4.19 -32.12
N ASP A 629 -33.90 -2.97 -32.65
CA ASP A 629 -34.95 -2.36 -33.47
C ASP A 629 -35.05 -3.00 -34.88
N SER A 630 -35.95 -2.50 -35.72
CA SER A 630 -36.15 -2.99 -37.10
C SER A 630 -34.90 -2.90 -37.99
N ARG A 631 -33.91 -2.08 -37.62
CA ARG A 631 -32.61 -1.94 -38.30
C ARG A 631 -31.48 -2.65 -37.53
N GLY A 632 -31.82 -3.43 -36.51
CA GLY A 632 -30.88 -4.10 -35.64
C GLY A 632 -30.17 -3.20 -34.64
N LYS A 633 -30.56 -1.92 -34.47
CA LYS A 633 -29.89 -1.01 -33.53
C LYS A 633 -30.31 -1.29 -32.09
N LEU A 634 -29.35 -1.22 -31.16
CA LEU A 634 -29.57 -1.17 -29.72
C LEU A 634 -28.89 0.06 -29.12
N SER A 635 -29.46 0.52 -28.01
CA SER A 635 -28.94 1.62 -27.21
C SER A 635 -29.02 1.26 -25.73
N PHE A 636 -27.95 1.52 -25.00
CA PHE A 636 -27.91 1.54 -23.54
C PHE A 636 -27.55 2.96 -23.12
N TYR A 637 -28.34 3.55 -22.24
CA TYR A 637 -28.19 4.96 -21.87
C TYR A 637 -27.64 5.10 -20.45
N LYS A 638 -26.91 6.19 -20.21
CA LYS A 638 -26.44 6.62 -18.89
C LYS A 638 -25.64 5.54 -18.13
N LEU A 639 -24.79 4.82 -18.85
CA LEU A 639 -23.83 3.90 -18.26
C LEU A 639 -22.77 4.70 -17.50
N THR A 640 -22.49 4.30 -16.26
CA THR A 640 -21.40 4.90 -15.48
C THR A 640 -20.05 4.42 -16.01
N THR A 641 -18.98 5.17 -15.74
CA THR A 641 -17.60 4.74 -16.01
C THR A 641 -17.36 3.34 -15.45
N GLY A 642 -16.83 2.43 -16.27
CA GLY A 642 -16.65 1.06 -15.85
C GLY A 642 -16.48 0.06 -16.98
N VAL A 643 -16.34 -1.20 -16.60
CA VAL A 643 -16.26 -2.34 -17.51
C VAL A 643 -17.59 -3.08 -17.49
N TYR A 644 -18.16 -3.25 -18.67
CA TYR A 644 -19.39 -3.96 -18.91
C TYR A 644 -19.17 -5.11 -19.88
N TYR A 645 -20.02 -6.10 -19.78
CA TYR A 645 -20.01 -7.29 -20.59
C TYR A 645 -21.36 -7.43 -21.26
N LEU A 646 -21.37 -7.33 -22.58
CA LEU A 646 -22.58 -7.46 -23.39
C LEU A 646 -22.88 -8.94 -23.63
N HIS A 647 -24.09 -9.35 -23.27
CA HIS A 647 -24.54 -10.73 -23.37
C HIS A 647 -25.80 -10.81 -24.24
N GLU A 648 -25.72 -11.52 -25.37
CA GLU A 648 -26.89 -11.84 -26.18
C GLU A 648 -27.70 -12.92 -25.46
N LYS A 649 -28.86 -12.54 -24.92
CA LYS A 649 -29.75 -13.48 -24.22
C LYS A 649 -30.54 -14.33 -25.19
N ARG A 650 -30.94 -13.73 -26.31
CA ARG A 650 -31.71 -14.39 -27.35
C ARG A 650 -31.31 -13.86 -28.71
N ALA A 651 -30.86 -14.75 -29.59
CA ALA A 651 -30.65 -14.41 -30.98
C ALA A 651 -31.98 -14.14 -31.72
N PRO A 652 -31.95 -13.37 -32.81
CA PRO A 652 -33.03 -13.28 -33.78
C PRO A 652 -33.42 -14.65 -34.34
N ASP A 653 -34.68 -14.80 -34.75
CA ASP A 653 -35.19 -16.04 -35.35
C ASP A 653 -34.36 -16.43 -36.59
N GLY A 654 -33.93 -17.69 -36.65
CA GLY A 654 -33.10 -18.22 -37.75
C GLY A 654 -31.59 -17.98 -37.60
N TYR A 655 -31.15 -17.34 -36.51
CA TYR A 655 -29.74 -17.10 -36.22
C TYR A 655 -29.30 -17.85 -34.97
N GLN A 656 -28.04 -18.28 -34.95
CA GLN A 656 -27.48 -18.92 -33.76
C GLN A 656 -27.15 -17.85 -32.71
N LYS A 657 -27.54 -18.10 -31.45
CA LYS A 657 -27.13 -17.30 -30.30
C LYS A 657 -25.61 -17.26 -30.22
N ILE A 658 -25.05 -16.08 -29.98
CA ILE A 658 -23.64 -15.92 -29.62
C ILE A 658 -23.45 -16.45 -28.20
N ASP A 659 -23.35 -17.76 -28.04
CA ASP A 659 -23.07 -18.37 -26.74
C ASP A 659 -21.56 -18.29 -26.45
N GLY A 660 -21.20 -17.74 -25.29
CA GLY A 660 -19.81 -17.66 -24.80
C GLY A 660 -18.96 -16.49 -25.32
N ARG A 661 -19.40 -15.71 -26.33
CA ARG A 661 -18.60 -14.56 -26.82
C ARG A 661 -19.02 -13.28 -26.11
N ILE A 662 -18.30 -12.95 -25.05
CA ILE A 662 -18.56 -11.76 -24.25
C ILE A 662 -17.84 -10.57 -24.89
N ILE A 663 -18.60 -9.52 -25.20
CA ILE A 663 -18.02 -8.26 -25.68
C ILE A 663 -17.80 -7.37 -24.47
N LYS A 664 -16.53 -7.11 -24.15
CA LYS A 664 -16.12 -6.15 -23.12
C LYS A 664 -16.33 -4.74 -23.66
N ILE A 665 -17.18 -3.97 -23.00
CA ILE A 665 -17.40 -2.54 -23.24
C ILE A 665 -16.74 -1.81 -22.09
N ARG A 666 -15.79 -0.94 -22.39
CA ARG A 666 -15.25 0.00 -21.41
C ARG A 666 -15.90 1.35 -21.65
N VAL A 667 -16.62 1.84 -20.65
CA VAL A 667 -17.05 3.23 -20.60
C VAL A 667 -15.93 3.99 -19.91
N ASP A 668 -15.18 4.76 -20.68
CA ASP A 668 -14.11 5.62 -20.17
C ASP A 668 -14.63 7.04 -19.87
N THR A 669 -13.77 7.83 -19.24
CA THR A 669 -14.07 9.22 -18.87
C THR A 669 -14.27 10.13 -20.09
N GLU A 670 -13.99 9.67 -21.31
CA GLU A 670 -14.11 10.44 -22.54
C GLU A 670 -15.42 10.18 -23.31
N SER A 671 -16.28 9.28 -22.83
CA SER A 671 -17.42 8.72 -23.57
C SER A 671 -17.01 8.05 -24.90
N LYS A 672 -15.74 7.60 -25.01
CA LYS A 672 -15.28 6.89 -26.20
C LYS A 672 -15.54 5.41 -26.02
N ILE A 673 -16.57 4.93 -26.70
CA ILE A 673 -16.74 3.50 -26.91
C ILE A 673 -16.19 3.20 -28.29
N LYS A 674 -15.12 2.40 -28.37
CA LYS A 674 -14.61 1.89 -29.64
C LYS A 674 -15.77 1.14 -30.32
N GLU A 675 -16.19 1.58 -31.49
CA GLU A 675 -17.39 1.05 -32.16
C GLU A 675 -17.29 -0.47 -32.32
N ILE A 676 -18.17 -1.23 -31.65
CA ILE A 676 -18.17 -2.69 -31.70
C ILE A 676 -19.31 -3.14 -32.61
N THR A 677 -18.98 -3.82 -33.72
CA THR A 677 -19.96 -4.49 -34.58
C THR A 677 -20.17 -5.92 -34.10
N VAL A 678 -21.43 -6.32 -33.88
CA VAL A 678 -21.79 -7.67 -33.37
C VAL A 678 -22.47 -8.50 -34.45
N ILE A 679 -21.75 -9.45 -35.03
CA ILE A 679 -22.17 -10.26 -36.20
C ILE A 679 -22.73 -11.63 -35.73
N ASN A 680 -23.94 -12.01 -36.16
CA ASN A 680 -24.50 -13.36 -35.98
C ASN A 680 -24.33 -14.22 -37.24
N ASN A 681 -24.08 -15.50 -37.03
CA ASN A 681 -24.05 -16.49 -38.09
C ASN A 681 -25.46 -17.05 -38.36
N LEU A 682 -25.74 -17.32 -39.64
CA LEU A 682 -26.96 -18.02 -40.09
C LEU A 682 -26.96 -19.47 -39.57
N PHE A 683 -28.09 -19.94 -39.04
CA PHE A 683 -28.29 -21.34 -38.71
C PHE A 683 -29.15 -21.99 -39.81
N ASN A 684 -28.56 -22.84 -40.66
CA ASN A 684 -29.33 -23.54 -41.69
C ASN A 684 -30.03 -24.78 -41.10
N LYS A 685 -31.34 -24.66 -40.85
CA LYS A 685 -32.15 -25.69 -40.19
C LYS A 685 -32.31 -26.98 -41.03
N ASN A 686 -31.98 -26.94 -42.31
CA ASN A 686 -32.31 -28.00 -43.27
C ASN A 686 -31.19 -29.03 -43.51
N ASP A 687 -29.94 -28.73 -43.16
CA ASP A 687 -28.80 -29.63 -43.41
C ASP A 687 -27.92 -29.88 -42.19
N ASN A 688 -28.17 -29.22 -41.06
CA ASN A 688 -27.40 -29.36 -39.82
C ASN A 688 -25.88 -29.13 -40.01
N THR A 689 -25.50 -28.34 -41.02
CA THR A 689 -24.09 -28.03 -41.33
C THR A 689 -23.74 -26.57 -41.06
N ILE A 690 -22.51 -26.36 -40.61
CA ILE A 690 -21.89 -25.05 -40.44
C ILE A 690 -21.12 -24.77 -41.73
N THR A 691 -21.62 -23.88 -42.59
CA THR A 691 -20.79 -23.32 -43.67
C THR A 691 -19.84 -22.30 -43.08
N ASN A 692 -18.53 -22.53 -43.25
CA ASN A 692 -17.42 -21.70 -42.76
C ASN A 692 -17.69 -20.19 -42.89
N ILE A 693 -17.54 -19.47 -41.77
CA ILE A 693 -17.67 -18.01 -41.68
C ILE A 693 -16.55 -17.48 -40.78
N GLU A 694 -15.91 -16.39 -41.25
CA GLU A 694 -14.86 -15.64 -40.56
C GLU A 694 -15.25 -15.24 -39.13
N ILE A 695 -14.32 -15.48 -38.23
CA ILE A 695 -14.44 -15.28 -36.77
C ILE A 695 -14.36 -13.77 -36.48
N PRO A 696 -15.18 -13.21 -35.57
CA PRO A 696 -14.94 -11.85 -35.05
C PRO A 696 -13.52 -11.79 -34.48
N VAL A 697 -12.74 -10.78 -34.86
CA VAL A 697 -11.34 -10.64 -34.45
C VAL A 697 -11.26 -10.53 -32.93
N ILE A 698 -10.97 -11.64 -32.25
CA ILE A 698 -10.51 -11.61 -30.86
C ILE A 698 -9.23 -10.78 -30.89
N PRO A 699 -9.11 -9.70 -30.10
CA PRO A 699 -7.90 -8.91 -30.09
C PRO A 699 -6.75 -9.83 -29.70
N LYS A 700 -5.80 -9.96 -30.63
CA LYS A 700 -4.56 -10.70 -30.43
C LYS A 700 -3.47 -9.72 -30.06
N THR A 701 -2.49 -10.21 -29.32
CA THR A 701 -1.33 -9.44 -28.93
C THR A 701 -0.04 -10.09 -29.44
N ARG A 702 1.08 -9.41 -29.22
CA ARG A 702 2.42 -9.95 -29.44
C ARG A 702 3.29 -9.68 -28.21
N VAL A 703 4.27 -10.54 -28.01
CA VAL A 703 5.30 -10.37 -26.98
C VAL A 703 6.67 -10.39 -27.63
N GLU A 704 7.57 -9.61 -27.07
CA GLU A 704 8.99 -9.64 -27.40
C GLU A 704 9.75 -10.20 -26.20
N ILE A 705 10.77 -11.02 -26.46
CA ILE A 705 11.64 -11.60 -25.44
C ILE A 705 13.04 -11.10 -25.73
N HIS A 706 13.62 -10.37 -24.79
CA HIS A 706 14.95 -9.77 -24.89
C HIS A 706 15.84 -10.37 -23.81
N LYS A 707 17.04 -10.82 -24.17
CA LYS A 707 18.05 -11.25 -23.18
C LYS A 707 19.02 -10.12 -22.84
N LYS A 708 19.23 -9.93 -21.53
CA LYS A 708 20.28 -9.08 -20.95
C LYS A 708 21.28 -9.94 -20.20
N TRP A 709 22.56 -9.70 -20.43
CA TRP A 709 23.66 -10.36 -19.74
C TRP A 709 24.39 -9.34 -18.87
N ILE A 710 24.51 -9.64 -17.58
CA ILE A 710 25.21 -8.80 -16.61
C ILE A 710 26.34 -9.59 -15.95
N ASP A 711 27.40 -8.91 -15.56
CA ASP A 711 28.50 -9.49 -14.79
C ASP A 711 28.09 -9.71 -13.32
N SER A 712 29.00 -10.26 -12.51
CA SER A 712 28.74 -10.53 -11.09
C SER A 712 28.42 -9.27 -10.28
N ASP A 713 28.81 -8.11 -10.78
CA ASP A 713 28.66 -6.80 -10.12
C ASP A 713 27.44 -6.03 -10.64
N GLY A 714 26.71 -6.60 -11.61
CA GLY A 714 25.46 -6.06 -12.16
C GLY A 714 25.64 -5.21 -13.42
N ASN A 715 26.86 -5.08 -13.96
CA ASN A 715 27.11 -4.29 -15.16
C ASN A 715 26.82 -5.09 -16.43
N VAL A 716 26.37 -4.41 -17.49
CA VAL A 716 26.10 -5.05 -18.78
C VAL A 716 27.40 -5.58 -19.41
N ILE A 717 27.40 -6.85 -19.81
CA ILE A 717 28.57 -7.47 -20.46
C ILE A 717 28.61 -7.08 -21.95
N ASP A 718 29.81 -6.74 -22.42
CA ASP A 718 30.07 -6.49 -23.85
C ASP A 718 29.65 -7.68 -24.72
N LYS A 719 28.81 -7.39 -25.73
CA LYS A 719 28.22 -8.35 -26.66
C LYS A 719 29.27 -9.21 -27.36
N GLU A 720 30.46 -8.67 -27.67
CA GLU A 720 31.54 -9.40 -28.34
C GLU A 720 32.11 -10.56 -27.51
N LYS A 721 31.98 -10.49 -26.18
CA LYS A 721 32.40 -11.56 -25.26
C LYS A 721 31.37 -12.70 -25.19
N LEU A 722 30.16 -12.48 -25.70
CA LEU A 722 29.01 -13.38 -25.54
C LEU A 722 28.68 -14.15 -26.83
N LYS A 723 29.48 -14.01 -27.90
CA LYS A 723 29.24 -14.57 -29.24
C LYS A 723 28.96 -16.07 -29.36
N ASN A 724 29.39 -16.86 -28.39
CA ASN A 724 29.14 -18.31 -28.37
C ASN A 724 28.02 -18.71 -27.41
N LEU A 725 27.33 -17.75 -26.79
CA LEU A 725 26.28 -18.03 -25.82
C LEU A 725 24.90 -18.03 -26.50
N SER A 726 24.09 -18.98 -26.07
CA SER A 726 22.68 -19.08 -26.43
C SER A 726 21.89 -19.55 -25.22
N VAL A 727 20.60 -19.21 -25.18
CA VAL A 727 19.66 -19.70 -24.16
C VAL A 727 18.40 -20.21 -24.82
N LYS A 728 17.75 -21.18 -24.18
CA LYS A 728 16.42 -21.67 -24.57
C LYS A 728 15.39 -21.23 -23.55
N VAL A 729 14.27 -20.72 -24.06
CA VAL A 729 13.13 -20.28 -23.25
C VAL A 729 11.84 -20.94 -23.73
N ARG A 730 10.88 -21.10 -22.81
CA ARG A 730 9.50 -21.49 -23.12
C ARG A 730 8.58 -20.33 -22.81
N LEU A 731 7.63 -20.07 -23.70
CA LEU A 731 6.50 -19.20 -23.39
C LEU A 731 5.33 -20.08 -22.92
N LYS A 732 4.78 -19.77 -21.75
CA LYS A 732 3.63 -20.44 -21.15
C LYS A 732 2.52 -19.44 -20.86
N ARG A 733 1.32 -19.94 -20.56
CA ARG A 733 0.20 -19.10 -20.09
C ARG A 733 -0.61 -19.78 -18.99
N LYS A 734 -1.26 -18.97 -18.15
CA LYS A 734 -2.11 -19.40 -17.03
C LYS A 734 -3.31 -18.47 -16.86
N ILE A 735 -4.32 -18.88 -16.11
CA ILE A 735 -5.45 -18.05 -15.68
C ILE A 735 -5.50 -18.07 -14.15
N GLY A 736 -5.25 -16.93 -13.52
CA GLY A 736 -4.98 -16.92 -12.07
C GLY A 736 -3.77 -17.82 -11.77
N ASN A 737 -3.99 -18.88 -11.00
CA ASN A 737 -2.97 -19.87 -10.66
C ASN A 737 -3.02 -21.14 -11.54
N ASP A 738 -4.02 -21.27 -12.42
CA ASP A 738 -4.24 -22.48 -13.23
C ASP A 738 -3.45 -22.40 -14.55
N VAL A 739 -2.45 -23.26 -14.71
CA VAL A 739 -1.61 -23.33 -15.91
C VAL A 739 -2.36 -23.97 -17.08
N ASP A 740 -2.28 -23.37 -18.28
CA ASP A 740 -2.81 -23.94 -19.51
C ASP A 740 -1.79 -24.90 -20.15
N TYR A 741 -1.88 -26.17 -19.79
CA TYR A 741 -1.02 -27.24 -20.32
C TYR A 741 -1.30 -27.58 -21.80
N GLY A 742 -2.34 -27.00 -22.42
CA GLY A 742 -2.59 -27.14 -23.86
C GLY A 742 -1.77 -26.17 -24.71
N PHE A 743 -1.16 -25.15 -24.09
CA PHE A 743 -0.38 -24.12 -24.77
C PHE A 743 1.07 -24.57 -25.03
N ASN A 744 1.27 -25.46 -26.01
CA ASN A 744 2.57 -26.08 -26.28
C ASN A 744 3.25 -25.55 -27.56
N LYS A 745 2.75 -24.45 -28.11
CA LYS A 745 3.19 -23.91 -29.41
C LYS A 745 4.61 -23.34 -29.39
N TYR A 746 5.12 -22.95 -28.22
CA TYR A 746 6.39 -22.22 -28.06
C TYR A 746 7.28 -22.81 -26.95
N GLU A 747 7.44 -24.14 -26.95
CA GLU A 747 8.24 -24.88 -25.96
C GLU A 747 9.77 -24.77 -26.13
N SER A 748 10.26 -24.13 -27.21
CA SER A 748 11.70 -23.95 -27.44
C SER A 748 12.00 -22.74 -28.33
N ILE A 749 12.07 -21.57 -27.71
CA ILE A 749 12.51 -20.32 -28.36
C ILE A 749 14.02 -20.16 -28.12
N HIS A 750 14.79 -19.94 -29.18
CA HIS A 750 16.25 -19.79 -29.14
C HIS A 750 16.66 -18.32 -29.16
N LEU A 751 17.36 -17.87 -28.13
CA LEU A 751 17.99 -16.54 -28.07
C LEU A 751 19.50 -16.72 -28.17
N LYS A 752 20.13 -16.14 -29.19
CA LYS A 752 21.54 -16.37 -29.58
C LYS A 752 22.16 -15.12 -30.19
N TYR A 753 23.48 -15.14 -30.43
CA TYR A 753 24.19 -13.93 -30.87
C TYR A 753 23.67 -13.32 -32.16
N ASP A 754 23.36 -14.16 -33.14
CA ASP A 754 22.92 -13.74 -34.47
C ASP A 754 21.55 -13.05 -34.48
N ASN A 755 20.65 -13.34 -33.52
CA ASN A 755 19.34 -12.69 -33.39
C ASN A 755 19.31 -11.60 -32.32
N ASP A 756 20.48 -11.10 -31.91
CA ASP A 756 20.59 -10.11 -30.82
C ASP A 756 19.90 -10.57 -29.53
N TRP A 757 19.83 -11.89 -29.32
CA TRP A 757 19.09 -12.55 -28.25
C TRP A 757 17.67 -12.02 -28.09
N LYS A 758 17.02 -11.76 -29.22
CA LYS A 758 15.64 -11.31 -29.29
C LYS A 758 14.78 -12.32 -30.02
N ALA A 759 13.55 -12.45 -29.57
CA ALA A 759 12.50 -13.18 -30.25
C ALA A 759 11.18 -12.41 -30.16
N GLU A 760 10.37 -12.48 -31.21
CA GLU A 760 9.02 -11.95 -31.22
C GLU A 760 8.02 -13.10 -31.42
N ILE A 761 6.93 -13.06 -30.67
CA ILE A 761 5.84 -14.02 -30.76
C ILE A 761 4.54 -13.25 -30.89
N SER A 762 3.90 -13.36 -32.04
CA SER A 762 2.66 -12.65 -32.37
C SER A 762 1.45 -13.61 -32.37
N GLU A 763 0.27 -13.05 -32.60
CA GLU A 763 -1.00 -13.79 -32.70
C GLU A 763 -1.41 -14.51 -31.40
N LEU A 764 -1.06 -13.96 -30.24
CA LEU A 764 -1.40 -14.52 -28.93
C LEU A 764 -2.79 -14.08 -28.47
N GLU A 765 -3.58 -15.01 -27.94
CA GLU A 765 -4.90 -14.68 -27.38
C GLU A 765 -4.75 -13.87 -26.08
N ILE A 766 -5.50 -12.78 -25.96
CA ILE A 766 -5.54 -11.99 -24.71
C ILE A 766 -6.47 -12.65 -23.68
N TYR A 767 -7.59 -13.21 -24.14
CA TYR A 767 -8.63 -13.78 -23.29
C TYR A 767 -8.92 -15.24 -23.64
N ASN A 768 -9.33 -16.01 -22.63
CA ASN A 768 -9.88 -17.36 -22.84
C ASN A 768 -11.36 -17.30 -23.28
N GLU A 769 -11.95 -18.46 -23.57
CA GLU A 769 -13.36 -18.60 -23.97
C GLU A 769 -14.38 -18.07 -22.94
N SER A 770 -13.96 -17.95 -21.67
CA SER A 770 -14.78 -17.41 -20.59
C SER A 770 -14.54 -15.91 -20.33
N GLY A 771 -13.73 -15.24 -21.15
CA GLY A 771 -13.41 -13.81 -21.03
C GLY A 771 -12.36 -13.46 -19.96
N ARG A 772 -11.69 -14.44 -19.34
CA ARG A 772 -10.61 -14.21 -18.37
C ARG A 772 -9.30 -13.97 -19.12
N ALA A 773 -8.54 -12.96 -18.71
CA ALA A 773 -7.25 -12.64 -19.33
C ALA A 773 -6.22 -13.74 -19.05
N TYR A 774 -5.42 -14.08 -20.05
CA TYR A 774 -4.26 -14.95 -19.87
C TYR A 774 -3.12 -14.18 -19.22
N THR A 775 -2.45 -14.79 -18.26
CA THR A 775 -1.11 -14.37 -17.82
C THR A 775 -0.08 -15.16 -18.61
N TYR A 776 0.69 -14.49 -19.46
CA TYR A 776 1.84 -15.08 -20.14
C TYR A 776 3.06 -15.01 -19.25
N TYR A 777 3.88 -16.05 -19.29
CA TYR A 777 5.14 -16.06 -18.55
C TYR A 777 6.18 -16.92 -19.25
N ILE A 778 7.45 -16.64 -18.96
CA ILE A 778 8.58 -17.32 -19.57
C ILE A 778 9.41 -18.11 -18.56
N GLU A 779 9.91 -19.25 -19.00
CA GLU A 779 10.84 -20.08 -18.24
C GLU A 779 12.10 -20.33 -19.08
N GLU A 780 13.27 -19.99 -18.52
CA GLU A 780 14.58 -20.31 -19.11
C GLU A 780 15.07 -21.66 -18.57
N TYR A 781 15.60 -22.53 -19.46
CA TYR A 781 15.97 -23.90 -19.07
C TYR A 781 17.28 -24.42 -19.68
N ASP A 782 18.01 -23.57 -20.40
CA ASP A 782 19.33 -23.90 -20.98
C ASP A 782 20.31 -22.75 -20.68
N ILE A 783 20.53 -22.51 -19.40
CA ILE A 783 21.37 -21.40 -18.89
C ILE A 783 22.84 -21.84 -18.95
N PRO A 784 23.73 -21.07 -19.61
CA PRO A 784 25.15 -21.39 -19.62
C PRO A 784 25.73 -21.48 -18.21
N ILE A 785 26.59 -22.48 -17.96
CA ILE A 785 27.06 -22.84 -16.61
C ILE A 785 27.71 -21.68 -15.83
N SER A 786 28.29 -20.71 -16.53
CA SER A 786 28.92 -19.51 -15.96
C SER A 786 27.94 -18.42 -15.54
N PHE A 787 26.62 -18.64 -15.68
CA PHE A 787 25.57 -17.68 -15.37
C PHE A 787 24.48 -18.28 -14.47
N THR A 788 23.74 -17.41 -13.80
CA THR A 788 22.47 -17.68 -13.12
C THR A 788 21.39 -16.77 -13.69
N GLU A 789 20.16 -17.27 -13.76
CA GLU A 789 19.01 -16.45 -14.15
C GLU A 789 18.62 -15.55 -12.97
N ASP A 790 18.44 -14.25 -13.25
CA ASP A 790 18.35 -13.18 -12.25
C ASP A 790 17.27 -12.14 -12.62
N SER A 791 16.24 -12.56 -13.36
CA SER A 791 15.16 -11.66 -13.76
C SER A 791 14.12 -11.53 -12.64
N SER A 792 13.64 -10.31 -12.42
CA SER A 792 12.48 -10.06 -11.57
C SER A 792 11.22 -10.74 -12.12
N LYS A 793 10.21 -10.90 -11.25
CA LYS A 793 8.91 -11.46 -11.63
C LYS A 793 8.22 -10.63 -12.72
N SER A 794 8.25 -9.31 -12.63
CA SER A 794 7.66 -8.40 -13.63
C SER A 794 8.34 -8.48 -15.00
N ASN A 795 9.59 -8.94 -15.06
CA ASN A 795 10.33 -9.14 -16.30
C ASN A 795 9.99 -10.48 -17.00
N LYS A 796 9.32 -11.40 -16.29
CA LYS A 796 9.04 -12.78 -16.74
C LYS A 796 7.56 -13.14 -16.76
N GLU A 797 6.69 -12.36 -16.13
CA GLU A 797 5.23 -12.58 -16.14
C GLU A 797 4.49 -11.30 -16.54
N TRP A 798 3.46 -11.45 -17.37
CA TRP A 798 2.60 -10.36 -17.83
C TRP A 798 1.15 -10.82 -17.97
N VAL A 799 0.22 -10.03 -17.46
CA VAL A 799 -1.21 -10.23 -17.70
C VAL A 799 -1.56 -9.59 -19.03
N ALA A 800 -1.97 -10.42 -19.99
CA ALA A 800 -2.28 -9.98 -21.33
C ALA A 800 -3.36 -8.90 -21.32
N ASN A 801 -3.10 -7.83 -22.05
CA ASN A 801 -4.01 -6.72 -22.16
C ASN A 801 -4.01 -6.10 -23.56
N GLU A 802 -5.05 -5.32 -23.84
CA GLU A 802 -5.29 -4.67 -25.13
C GLU A 802 -4.65 -3.27 -25.26
N TYR A 803 -4.01 -2.78 -24.18
CA TYR A 803 -3.45 -1.43 -24.10
C TYR A 803 -2.02 -1.36 -24.62
N GLU A 804 -1.31 -2.49 -24.58
CA GLU A 804 0.05 -2.60 -25.07
C GLU A 804 0.07 -3.18 -26.48
N ASN A 805 0.69 -2.44 -27.40
CA ASN A 805 0.93 -2.95 -28.75
C ASN A 805 1.83 -4.20 -28.72
N ALA A 806 2.77 -4.26 -27.77
CA ALA A 806 3.58 -5.44 -27.44
C ALA A 806 4.10 -5.34 -26.00
N PHE A 807 4.14 -6.47 -25.30
CA PHE A 807 4.86 -6.57 -24.02
C PHE A 807 6.29 -7.08 -24.24
N VAL A 808 7.26 -6.53 -23.52
CA VAL A 808 8.66 -6.91 -23.62
C VAL A 808 9.10 -7.64 -22.35
N PHE A 809 9.28 -8.95 -22.45
CA PHE A 809 9.96 -9.74 -21.43
C PHE A 809 11.46 -9.47 -21.48
N THR A 810 12.07 -9.17 -20.33
CA THR A 810 13.52 -8.91 -20.23
C THR A 810 14.20 -9.93 -19.34
N LEU A 811 14.73 -10.99 -19.94
CA LEU A 811 15.45 -12.05 -19.21
C LEU A 811 16.87 -11.59 -18.88
N VAL A 812 17.22 -11.58 -17.60
CA VAL A 812 18.54 -11.21 -17.09
C VAL A 812 19.30 -12.46 -16.67
N ASN A 813 20.51 -12.68 -17.21
CA ASN A 813 21.46 -13.65 -16.68
C ASN A 813 22.65 -12.93 -16.06
N LYS A 814 22.96 -13.26 -14.81
CA LYS A 814 24.07 -12.73 -14.05
C LYS A 814 25.25 -13.69 -14.04
N ALA A 815 26.45 -13.21 -14.37
CA ALA A 815 27.64 -14.04 -14.35
C ALA A 815 27.92 -14.50 -12.92
N LYS A 816 28.17 -15.80 -12.75
CA LYS A 816 28.59 -16.35 -11.46
C LYS A 816 29.94 -15.74 -11.09
N LYS A 817 30.04 -15.25 -9.86
CA LYS A 817 31.30 -14.74 -9.33
C LYS A 817 32.34 -15.85 -9.39
N VAL A 818 33.44 -15.62 -10.12
CA VAL A 818 34.56 -16.55 -10.14
C VAL A 818 35.20 -16.50 -8.76
N VAL A 819 34.88 -17.47 -7.91
CA VAL A 819 35.63 -17.71 -6.68
C VAL A 819 36.93 -18.36 -7.11
N TYR A 820 37.94 -17.53 -7.38
CA TYR A 820 39.29 -18.03 -7.40
C TYR A 820 39.57 -18.65 -6.03
N PRO A 821 40.13 -19.87 -5.95
CA PRO A 821 40.60 -20.37 -4.67
C PRO A 821 41.55 -19.30 -4.11
N ASN A 822 41.38 -18.95 -2.83
CA ASN A 822 42.31 -18.07 -2.14
C ASN A 822 43.74 -18.54 -2.45
N THR A 823 44.50 -17.80 -3.27
CA THR A 823 45.94 -18.04 -3.45
C THR A 823 46.74 -17.54 -2.25
N GLY A 824 46.08 -17.27 -1.12
CA GLY A 824 46.69 -17.17 0.20
C GLY A 824 46.66 -18.53 0.91
N GLY A 825 47.73 -19.32 0.74
CA GLY A 825 48.04 -20.44 1.63
C GLY A 825 47.83 -21.85 1.05
N MET A 826 48.83 -22.72 1.27
CA MET A 826 48.92 -24.15 0.93
C MET A 826 49.20 -24.60 -0.51
N GLY A 827 49.10 -23.72 -1.52
CA GLY A 827 49.63 -24.04 -2.88
C GLY A 827 51.16 -23.90 -2.97
N ALA A 828 51.70 -22.81 -2.42
CA ALA A 828 53.15 -22.57 -2.41
C ALA A 828 53.90 -23.53 -1.46
N VAL A 829 53.27 -23.96 -0.36
CA VAL A 829 53.89 -24.88 0.61
C VAL A 829 54.14 -26.24 -0.03
N THR A 830 53.21 -26.76 -0.85
CA THR A 830 53.37 -28.05 -1.53
C THR A 830 54.51 -28.00 -2.56
N VAL A 831 54.65 -26.90 -3.31
CA VAL A 831 55.75 -26.71 -4.28
C VAL A 831 57.10 -26.50 -3.57
N ILE A 832 57.13 -25.76 -2.46
CA ILE A 832 58.33 -25.54 -1.65
C ILE A 832 58.75 -26.83 -0.94
N VAL A 833 57.81 -27.62 -0.42
CA VAL A 833 58.09 -28.91 0.24
C VAL A 833 58.53 -29.97 -0.77
N ILE A 834 57.92 -30.03 -1.96
CA ILE A 834 58.39 -30.89 -3.06
C ILE A 834 59.79 -30.44 -3.53
N GLY A 835 60.04 -29.14 -3.65
CA GLY A 835 61.36 -28.59 -3.97
C GLY A 835 62.42 -28.90 -2.91
N MET A 836 62.10 -28.81 -1.63
CA MET A 836 62.98 -29.18 -0.52
C MET A 836 63.23 -30.69 -0.48
N LEU A 837 62.22 -31.52 -0.73
CA LEU A 837 62.36 -32.98 -0.78
C LEU A 837 63.21 -33.43 -1.97
N ILE A 838 63.06 -32.82 -3.15
CA ILE A 838 63.92 -33.09 -4.33
C ILE A 838 65.37 -32.64 -4.06
N SER A 839 65.56 -31.51 -3.36
CA SER A 839 66.88 -31.01 -2.98
C SER A 839 67.55 -31.91 -1.93
N LEU A 840 66.81 -32.38 -0.93
CA LEU A 840 67.27 -33.35 0.08
C LEU A 840 67.54 -34.72 -0.53
N MET A 841 66.75 -35.15 -1.51
CA MET A 841 66.99 -36.39 -2.28
C MET A 841 68.25 -36.26 -3.14
N GLY A 842 68.51 -35.08 -3.72
CA GLY A 842 69.74 -34.77 -4.43
C GLY A 842 70.97 -34.79 -3.52
N ILE A 843 70.87 -34.24 -2.30
CA ILE A 843 71.93 -34.28 -1.29
C ILE A 843 72.15 -35.73 -0.80
N TYR A 844 71.09 -36.51 -0.59
CA TYR A 844 71.15 -37.91 -0.20
C TYR A 844 71.82 -38.78 -1.28
N ILE A 845 71.48 -38.59 -2.56
CA ILE A 845 72.11 -39.28 -3.69
C ILE A 845 73.59 -38.88 -3.83
N LYS A 846 73.93 -37.61 -3.58
CA LYS A 846 75.31 -37.12 -3.62
C LYS A 846 76.15 -37.62 -2.44
N MET A 847 75.56 -37.80 -1.25
CA MET A 847 76.21 -38.40 -0.08
C MET A 847 76.38 -39.92 -0.20
N ARG A 848 75.49 -40.61 -0.93
CA ARG A 848 75.59 -42.05 -1.23
C ARG A 848 76.57 -42.39 -2.36
N ALA A 849 77.10 -41.38 -3.06
CA ALA A 849 78.16 -41.52 -4.05
C ALA A 849 79.55 -41.14 -3.48
N TYR A 850 79.60 -40.67 -2.23
CA TYR A 850 80.83 -40.27 -1.52
C TYR A 850 81.21 -41.22 -0.36
N TYR A 851 80.33 -42.18 -0.07
CA TYR A 851 80.59 -43.42 0.69
C TYR A 851 80.31 -44.60 -0.23
#